data_AF-A0A9W6AVH9-F1
#
_entry.id   AF-A0A9W6AVH9-F1
#
_cell.length_a   1.000
_cell.length_b   1.000
_cell.length_c   1.000
_cell.angle_alpha   90.00
_cell.angle_beta   90.00
_cell.angle_gamma   90.00
#
_symmetry.space_group_name_H-M   'P 1'
#
loop_
_entity.id
_entity.type
_entity.pdbx_description
1 polymer ?
#
loop_
_entity_poly.entity_id
_entity_poly.type
_entity_poly.pdbx_seq_one_letter_code
_entity_poly.pdbx_strand_id
1 'polypeptide(L)'
;MRIKTLWNGHEPPSNDAESSEAWKWPVRAKYATLLSSRTSSSAAHPDEEWIHGVLLGTWAAGGISVLNILLALIAIGISYSQSANSHGFLSTELYNGNCTLSSRWATVIHVVINLLSTTLLEASNYAMQCVSGPSRTDVDKAHRKRSWLDIGVMSFRNFRAMSIKRKLLWLVLLLSSVPIHMIYNSVVFSSISALDYGTMLIPDDLTPTESLVGAGGRSAFVKAIGSTPELIQTEIFNGTFQNLSNAECVKKYDVEYNTHLGTLILVAERQYFGNSSSLQWGYSSVYDYVKAVGKSNVERLVDEGKWTAEGLEWTKRTIAVDNSEITISYCMEKTMTQRCRLLFSPSIALAVILFNLTKVVCMYLTAKTDRSEIFLRVGDAISSFLAHPDPTTKGRCLMSRADMARGPHQWEPLPRWKKSIRKRIRRDPEIQTDIPMENRRILEQAESSETAPRMLPRRKRWFRAASLCRWASIVFMFTVCFLISYLIYFDLIIEGDGWSLSEQWSLGFGSASSQTSIRFSGDNMIALVLLSNTPQLVFSIIYFTINSLLSCMLVTAEYNDYAIDRKPLRVSWPRGQQRSTYYLALPYRYSIPLFIMSVALHWLLSESFFYVNITVYDVFGHEDTNSSIKGCGFSPIAIFIITILEGVSFFSLLALGMKKFRSRMPIAAHCSAAISAACHPPHGDDDAELKAVAWGEVDCTDQFVQVDLDTGVDTRSMVEAGSGSVGGQGEGYAHCTFTSFDVTMPVKGRLYS
;
A
#
# COMPACT_ATOMS: atom_id res chain seq x y z
N MET A 1 30.86 15.15 -27.35
CA MET A 1 30.79 15.47 -28.80
C MET A 1 29.78 16.60 -28.98
N ARG A 2 30.25 17.78 -29.41
CA ARG A 2 29.47 18.98 -29.78
C ARG A 2 29.17 18.94 -31.28
N ILE A 3 28.25 19.83 -31.70
CA ILE A 3 27.99 20.48 -33.02
C ILE A 3 26.45 20.45 -33.17
N LYS A 4 25.61 21.50 -33.07
CA LYS A 4 25.57 22.95 -33.42
C LYS A 4 25.56 23.26 -34.94
N THR A 5 24.55 24.06 -35.32
CA THR A 5 24.41 24.95 -36.50
C THR A 5 24.14 24.28 -37.85
N LEU A 6 23.43 24.85 -38.83
CA LEU A 6 22.62 26.07 -39.08
C LEU A 6 22.09 25.89 -40.51
N TRP A 7 20.85 26.27 -40.84
CA TRP A 7 20.58 26.97 -42.11
C TRP A 7 19.21 27.66 -42.12
N ASN A 8 19.26 28.94 -42.48
CA ASN A 8 18.16 29.87 -42.71
C ASN A 8 17.89 29.97 -44.21
N GLY A 9 16.63 30.24 -44.56
CA GLY A 9 16.26 31.21 -45.60
C GLY A 9 15.91 30.66 -46.98
N HIS A 10 14.62 30.68 -47.34
CA HIS A 10 14.03 31.61 -48.32
C HIS A 10 12.63 31.15 -48.77
N GLU A 11 11.63 32.03 -48.62
CA GLU A 11 10.46 32.19 -49.50
C GLU A 11 10.77 33.30 -50.53
N PRO A 12 9.97 33.64 -51.59
CA PRO A 12 8.64 33.17 -52.09
C PRO A 12 8.71 32.89 -53.65
N PRO A 13 7.67 32.90 -54.55
CA PRO A 13 6.27 33.34 -54.41
C PRO A 13 5.14 32.51 -55.08
N SER A 14 3.95 33.04 -54.84
CA SER A 14 2.56 32.74 -55.23
C SER A 14 2.24 32.57 -56.73
N ASN A 15 1.34 31.65 -57.11
CA ASN A 15 -0.07 31.90 -57.52
C ASN A 15 -0.71 30.74 -58.32
N ASP A 16 -2.00 30.53 -58.04
CA ASP A 16 -3.13 30.15 -58.90
C ASP A 16 -3.35 28.73 -59.51
N ALA A 17 -4.45 28.13 -59.01
CA ALA A 17 -5.57 27.46 -59.70
C ALA A 17 -5.35 26.21 -60.59
N GLU A 18 -5.91 25.06 -60.19
CA GLU A 18 -7.22 24.58 -60.72
C GLU A 18 -7.70 23.24 -60.11
N SER A 19 -9.03 23.16 -60.03
CA SER A 19 -10.00 22.09 -59.74
C SER A 19 -9.57 20.61 -59.60
N SER A 20 -10.11 19.96 -58.56
CA SER A 20 -11.00 18.79 -58.76
C SER A 20 -11.81 18.50 -57.48
N GLU A 21 -13.13 18.47 -57.64
CA GLU A 21 -14.11 18.14 -56.60
C GLU A 21 -14.09 16.66 -56.24
N ALA A 22 -14.09 16.34 -54.95
CA ALA A 22 -14.52 15.04 -54.45
C ALA A 22 -15.24 15.17 -53.10
N TRP A 23 -16.59 15.17 -53.19
CA TRP A 23 -17.55 14.57 -52.25
C TRP A 23 -17.39 14.81 -50.74
N LYS A 24 -18.17 15.79 -50.23
CA LYS A 24 -18.40 16.05 -48.79
C LYS A 24 -19.57 15.20 -48.25
N TRP A 25 -19.34 14.43 -47.20
CA TRP A 25 -20.40 13.90 -46.32
C TRP A 25 -20.57 14.83 -45.08
N PRO A 26 -21.79 15.33 -44.78
CA PRO A 26 -22.01 16.29 -43.69
C PRO A 26 -22.39 15.58 -42.39
N VAL A 27 -21.41 15.04 -41.65
CA VAL A 27 -21.69 14.45 -40.30
C VAL A 27 -20.72 14.94 -39.21
N ARG A 28 -19.60 15.59 -39.56
CA ARG A 28 -18.66 16.13 -38.54
C ARG A 28 -19.04 17.50 -37.96
N ALA A 29 -19.94 18.24 -38.58
CA ALA A 29 -20.25 19.62 -38.16
C ALA A 29 -21.21 19.73 -36.96
N LYS A 30 -22.05 18.70 -36.69
CA LYS A 30 -23.01 18.72 -35.55
C LYS A 30 -22.41 18.27 -34.21
N TYR A 31 -21.36 17.45 -34.22
CA TYR A 31 -20.66 17.05 -32.99
C TYR A 31 -19.61 18.10 -32.55
N ALA A 32 -19.04 18.84 -33.51
CA ALA A 32 -18.13 19.95 -33.21
C ALA A 32 -18.85 21.17 -32.60
N THR A 33 -20.13 21.40 -32.93
CA THR A 33 -20.93 22.51 -32.36
C THR A 33 -21.46 22.21 -30.95
N LEU A 34 -21.61 20.94 -30.56
CA LEU A 34 -21.92 20.55 -29.16
C LEU A 34 -20.70 20.58 -28.25
N LEU A 35 -19.49 20.43 -28.80
CA LEU A 35 -18.22 20.55 -28.07
C LEU A 35 -17.69 21.99 -28.00
N SER A 36 -18.14 22.89 -28.90
CA SER A 36 -17.76 24.30 -28.94
C SER A 36 -18.74 25.25 -28.23
N SER A 37 -19.96 24.83 -27.90
CA SER A 37 -20.93 25.68 -27.19
C SER A 37 -20.80 25.63 -25.66
N ARG A 38 -19.81 24.90 -25.14
CA ARG A 38 -19.45 24.88 -23.71
C ARG A 38 -18.16 25.62 -23.37
N THR A 39 -17.57 26.36 -24.32
CA THR A 39 -16.37 27.19 -24.10
C THR A 39 -16.68 28.69 -24.06
N SER A 40 -17.94 29.08 -23.83
CA SER A 40 -18.30 30.46 -23.50
C SER A 40 -19.31 30.51 -22.35
N SER A 41 -18.89 30.08 -21.16
CA SER A 41 -19.55 30.47 -19.92
C SER A 41 -18.54 30.46 -18.77
N SER A 42 -18.19 31.66 -18.31
CA SER A 42 -17.38 31.95 -17.11
C SER A 42 -15.97 31.36 -17.12
N ALA A 43 -14.97 32.23 -17.00
CA ALA A 43 -13.72 31.81 -16.37
C ALA A 43 -14.09 31.10 -15.06
N ALA A 44 -13.64 29.86 -14.87
CA ALA A 44 -13.82 29.17 -13.61
C ALA A 44 -13.27 30.08 -12.50
N HIS A 45 -14.03 30.28 -11.43
CA HIS A 45 -13.55 31.04 -10.29
C HIS A 45 -12.23 30.41 -9.80
N PRO A 46 -11.21 31.20 -9.42
CA PRO A 46 -9.91 30.69 -8.95
C PRO A 46 -10.00 29.62 -7.83
N ASP A 47 -11.14 29.51 -7.16
CA ASP A 47 -11.37 28.71 -5.95
C ASP A 47 -11.60 27.19 -6.20
N GLU A 48 -11.60 26.71 -7.46
CA GLU A 48 -11.99 25.34 -7.83
C GLU A 48 -10.84 24.34 -8.12
N GLU A 49 -9.56 24.73 -8.07
CA GLU A 49 -8.47 23.83 -8.52
C GLU A 49 -8.31 22.52 -7.73
N TRP A 50 -8.61 22.49 -6.43
CA TRP A 50 -8.58 21.25 -5.64
C TRP A 50 -9.65 20.24 -6.10
N ILE A 51 -10.75 20.74 -6.66
CA ILE A 51 -11.83 19.96 -7.25
C ILE A 51 -11.28 19.17 -8.43
N HIS A 52 -10.36 19.72 -9.24
CA HIS A 52 -9.71 18.97 -10.32
C HIS A 52 -8.96 17.73 -9.82
N GLY A 53 -8.24 17.84 -8.69
CA GLY A 53 -7.55 16.68 -8.11
C GLY A 53 -8.53 15.60 -7.63
N VAL A 54 -9.62 15.99 -6.97
CA VAL A 54 -10.65 15.06 -6.50
C VAL A 54 -11.43 14.46 -7.67
N LEU A 55 -11.72 15.26 -8.71
CA LEU A 55 -12.35 14.79 -9.94
C LEU A 55 -11.45 13.81 -10.68
N LEU A 56 -10.14 14.07 -10.80
CA LEU A 56 -9.19 13.12 -11.39
C LEU A 56 -9.23 11.77 -10.65
N GLY A 57 -9.22 11.81 -9.32
CA GLY A 57 -9.42 10.61 -8.48
C GLY A 57 -10.78 9.95 -8.72
N THR A 58 -11.84 10.73 -8.91
CA THR A 58 -13.20 10.25 -9.24
C THR A 58 -13.24 9.56 -10.60
N TRP A 59 -12.59 10.14 -11.62
CA TRP A 59 -12.48 9.55 -12.97
C TRP A 59 -11.66 8.26 -12.95
N ALA A 60 -10.54 8.23 -12.22
CA ALA A 60 -9.74 7.02 -12.04
C ALA A 60 -10.55 5.93 -11.34
N ALA A 61 -11.20 6.23 -10.22
CA ALA A 61 -12.06 5.29 -9.51
C ALA A 61 -13.26 4.82 -10.35
N GLY A 62 -13.84 5.72 -11.15
CA GLY A 62 -14.93 5.42 -12.09
C GLY A 62 -14.48 4.48 -13.20
N GLY A 63 -13.32 4.75 -13.82
CA GLY A 63 -12.71 3.89 -14.83
C GLY A 63 -12.42 2.49 -14.29
N ILE A 64 -11.86 2.39 -13.09
CA ILE A 64 -11.61 1.10 -12.41
C ILE A 64 -12.93 0.39 -12.09
N SER A 65 -13.98 1.13 -11.67
CA SER A 65 -15.30 0.55 -11.42
C SER A 65 -15.90 -0.05 -12.69
N VAL A 66 -15.83 0.68 -13.82
CA VAL A 66 -16.30 0.20 -15.13
C VAL A 66 -15.51 -1.01 -15.58
N LEU A 67 -14.17 -0.97 -15.46
CA LEU A 67 -13.31 -2.12 -15.77
C LEU A 67 -13.73 -3.35 -14.96
N ASN A 68 -13.96 -3.21 -13.65
CA ASN A 68 -14.34 -4.32 -12.79
C ASN A 68 -15.72 -4.89 -13.13
N ILE A 69 -16.68 -4.02 -13.48
CA ILE A 69 -17.99 -4.45 -13.96
C ILE A 69 -17.84 -5.24 -15.27
N LEU A 70 -17.08 -4.73 -16.24
CA LEU A 70 -16.84 -5.41 -17.51
C LEU A 70 -16.15 -6.76 -17.31
N LEU A 71 -15.09 -6.82 -16.51
CA LEU A 71 -14.39 -8.07 -16.19
C LEU A 71 -15.29 -9.07 -15.46
N ALA A 72 -16.12 -8.62 -14.51
CA ALA A 72 -17.08 -9.48 -13.84
C ALA A 72 -18.14 -10.03 -14.80
N LEU A 73 -18.68 -9.19 -15.70
CA LEU A 73 -19.63 -9.62 -16.72
C LEU A 73 -19.01 -10.62 -17.70
N ILE A 74 -17.75 -10.41 -18.10
CA ILE A 74 -17.01 -11.35 -18.95
C ILE A 74 -16.78 -12.67 -18.23
N ALA A 75 -16.33 -12.64 -16.97
CA ALA A 75 -16.10 -13.84 -16.17
C ALA A 75 -17.39 -14.65 -15.97
N ILE A 76 -18.50 -13.97 -15.68
CA ILE A 76 -19.83 -14.57 -15.59
C ILE A 76 -20.24 -15.16 -16.96
N GLY A 77 -20.07 -14.42 -18.05
CA GLY A 77 -20.39 -14.88 -19.41
C GLY A 77 -19.62 -16.15 -19.80
N ILE A 78 -18.31 -16.19 -19.54
CA ILE A 78 -17.46 -17.37 -19.75
C ILE A 78 -17.98 -18.54 -18.91
N SER A 79 -18.26 -18.30 -17.63
CA SER A 79 -18.77 -19.32 -16.72
C SER A 79 -20.09 -19.93 -17.19
N TYR A 80 -21.06 -19.13 -17.65
CA TYR A 80 -22.36 -19.61 -18.13
C TYR A 80 -22.26 -20.29 -19.50
N SER A 81 -21.25 -19.98 -20.31
CA SER A 81 -21.04 -20.63 -21.61
C SER A 81 -20.55 -22.07 -21.51
N GLN A 82 -20.01 -22.49 -20.35
CA GLN A 82 -19.48 -23.84 -20.14
C GLN A 82 -20.51 -24.68 -19.36
N SER A 83 -21.20 -25.60 -20.05
CA SER A 83 -22.31 -26.39 -19.46
C SER A 83 -21.88 -27.37 -18.35
N ALA A 84 -20.58 -27.58 -18.17
CA ALA A 84 -20.01 -28.48 -17.17
C ALA A 84 -19.71 -27.80 -15.82
N ASN A 85 -19.84 -26.48 -15.72
CA ASN A 85 -19.49 -25.75 -14.51
C ASN A 85 -20.61 -25.81 -13.46
N SER A 86 -20.25 -26.07 -12.20
CA SER A 86 -21.16 -25.84 -11.08
C SER A 86 -21.40 -24.33 -10.93
N HIS A 87 -22.58 -23.86 -11.29
CA HIS A 87 -22.95 -22.45 -11.20
C HIS A 87 -23.19 -22.05 -9.74
N GLY A 88 -22.16 -21.50 -9.07
CA GLY A 88 -22.22 -21.04 -7.70
C GLY A 88 -22.03 -19.53 -7.58
N PHE A 89 -22.82 -18.86 -6.74
CA PHE A 89 -22.58 -17.46 -6.38
C PHE A 89 -21.29 -17.27 -5.55
N LEU A 90 -20.81 -18.36 -4.94
CA LEU A 90 -19.63 -18.40 -4.07
C LEU A 90 -18.32 -18.53 -4.87
N SER A 91 -18.30 -19.39 -5.88
CA SER A 91 -17.15 -19.64 -6.76
C SER A 91 -17.64 -20.18 -8.09
N THR A 92 -16.96 -19.79 -9.17
CA THR A 92 -17.15 -20.33 -10.51
C THR A 92 -15.82 -20.51 -11.23
N GLU A 93 -15.78 -21.44 -12.19
CA GLU A 93 -14.59 -21.76 -12.97
C GLU A 93 -14.46 -20.80 -14.16
N LEU A 94 -13.35 -20.07 -14.23
CA LEU A 94 -12.99 -19.19 -15.34
C LEU A 94 -12.13 -19.92 -16.38
N TYR A 95 -11.26 -20.81 -15.91
CA TYR A 95 -10.36 -21.60 -16.72
C TYR A 95 -10.19 -22.98 -16.09
N ASN A 96 -10.15 -24.02 -16.92
CA ASN A 96 -9.80 -25.37 -16.54
C ASN A 96 -8.86 -25.94 -17.62
N GLY A 97 -7.64 -26.30 -17.24
CA GLY A 97 -6.66 -26.83 -18.17
C GLY A 97 -5.23 -26.79 -17.62
N ASN A 98 -4.33 -26.18 -18.40
CA ASN A 98 -2.89 -26.22 -18.14
C ASN A 98 -2.50 -25.44 -16.87
N CYS A 99 -1.74 -26.09 -15.99
CA CYS A 99 -1.34 -25.55 -14.69
C CYS A 99 -0.37 -24.37 -14.80
N THR A 100 0.56 -24.41 -15.74
CA THR A 100 1.51 -23.31 -16.01
C THR A 100 0.77 -22.07 -16.49
N LEU A 101 -0.25 -22.25 -17.34
CA LEU A 101 -1.06 -21.13 -17.82
C LEU A 101 -1.93 -20.55 -16.70
N SER A 102 -2.61 -21.41 -15.93
CA SER A 102 -3.44 -21.00 -14.80
C SER A 102 -2.64 -20.22 -13.74
N SER A 103 -1.47 -20.73 -13.35
CA SER A 103 -0.56 -20.08 -12.40
C SER A 103 -0.09 -18.71 -12.90
N ARG A 104 0.38 -18.62 -14.16
CA ARG A 104 0.80 -17.35 -14.75
C ARG A 104 -0.31 -16.29 -14.76
N TRP A 105 -1.53 -16.68 -15.12
CA TRP A 105 -2.67 -15.77 -15.09
C TRP A 105 -3.02 -15.32 -13.68
N ALA A 106 -3.00 -16.22 -12.69
CA ALA A 106 -3.25 -15.87 -11.30
C ALA A 106 -2.27 -14.78 -10.82
N THR A 107 -0.97 -15.00 -11.02
CA THR A 107 0.07 -14.03 -10.63
C THR A 107 -0.12 -12.68 -11.33
N VAL A 108 -0.36 -12.66 -12.65
CA VAL A 108 -0.57 -11.42 -13.41
C VAL A 108 -1.81 -10.67 -12.92
N ILE A 109 -2.91 -11.39 -12.68
CA ILE A 109 -4.15 -10.82 -12.18
C ILE A 109 -3.94 -10.20 -10.80
N HIS A 110 -3.23 -10.87 -9.88
CA HIS A 110 -2.92 -10.30 -8.56
C HIS A 110 -2.04 -9.07 -8.64
N VAL A 111 -1.04 -9.01 -9.54
CA VAL A 111 -0.26 -7.78 -9.77
C VAL A 111 -1.15 -6.62 -10.22
N VAL A 112 -2.05 -6.85 -11.18
CA VAL A 112 -2.99 -5.84 -11.67
C VAL A 112 -3.95 -5.40 -10.55
N ILE A 113 -4.52 -6.33 -9.80
CA ILE A 113 -5.41 -6.05 -8.68
C ILE A 113 -4.71 -5.16 -7.65
N ASN A 114 -3.46 -5.44 -7.30
CA ASN A 114 -2.71 -4.65 -6.33
C ASN A 114 -2.37 -3.24 -6.85
N LEU A 115 -2.09 -3.08 -8.14
CA LEU A 115 -1.93 -1.77 -8.78
C LEU A 115 -3.22 -0.94 -8.74
N LEU A 116 -4.35 -1.54 -9.14
CA LEU A 116 -5.66 -0.86 -9.15
C LEU A 116 -6.12 -0.52 -7.73
N SER A 117 -5.95 -1.45 -6.78
CA SER A 117 -6.30 -1.25 -5.37
C SER A 117 -5.49 -0.13 -4.73
N THR A 118 -4.19 -0.05 -5.02
CA THR A 118 -3.32 1.03 -4.52
C THR A 118 -3.72 2.38 -5.12
N THR A 119 -4.05 2.43 -6.41
CA THR A 119 -4.56 3.65 -7.06
C THR A 119 -5.85 4.14 -6.42
N LEU A 120 -6.80 3.23 -6.14
CA LEU A 120 -8.04 3.56 -5.42
C LEU A 120 -7.76 4.06 -4.00
N LEU A 121 -6.83 3.44 -3.29
CA LEU A 121 -6.43 3.82 -1.94
C LEU A 121 -5.87 5.25 -1.91
N GLU A 122 -5.01 5.61 -2.87
CA GLU A 122 -4.44 6.95 -2.98
C GLU A 122 -5.47 8.03 -3.32
N ALA A 123 -6.36 7.74 -4.29
CA ALA A 123 -7.45 8.64 -4.64
C ALA A 123 -8.37 8.89 -3.42
N SER A 124 -8.73 7.84 -2.69
CA SER A 124 -9.53 7.93 -1.46
C SER A 124 -8.81 8.70 -0.37
N ASN A 125 -7.51 8.48 -0.19
CA ASN A 125 -6.71 9.20 0.79
C ASN A 125 -6.66 10.71 0.48
N TYR A 126 -6.47 11.08 -0.79
CA TYR A 126 -6.50 12.47 -1.21
C TYR A 126 -7.89 13.10 -0.97
N ALA A 127 -8.97 12.44 -1.38
CA ALA A 127 -10.33 12.91 -1.13
C ALA A 127 -10.62 13.08 0.37
N MET A 128 -10.20 12.13 1.20
CA MET A 128 -10.30 12.23 2.67
C MET A 128 -9.54 13.44 3.23
N GLN A 129 -8.37 13.77 2.67
CA GLN A 129 -7.63 14.97 3.08
C GLN A 129 -8.41 16.24 2.73
N CYS A 130 -8.95 16.35 1.51
CA CYS A 130 -9.81 17.47 1.10
C CYS A 130 -11.03 17.64 2.02
N VAL A 131 -11.73 16.54 2.32
CA VAL A 131 -12.88 16.54 3.25
C VAL A 131 -12.48 16.98 4.65
N SER A 132 -11.26 16.60 5.10
CA SER A 132 -10.75 16.93 6.44
C SER A 132 -10.15 18.33 6.59
N GLY A 133 -9.85 19.01 5.49
CA GLY A 133 -9.29 20.37 5.49
C GLY A 133 -10.22 21.38 6.18
N PRO A 134 -9.73 22.21 7.12
CA PRO A 134 -10.54 23.26 7.74
C PRO A 134 -10.62 24.49 6.81
N SER A 135 -11.71 25.26 6.84
CA SER A 135 -11.79 26.57 6.16
C SER A 135 -11.31 27.68 7.08
N ARG A 136 -11.04 28.88 6.53
CA ARG A 136 -10.75 30.07 7.34
C ARG A 136 -11.77 30.28 8.46
N THR A 137 -13.05 30.16 8.11
CA THR A 137 -14.16 30.24 9.07
C THR A 137 -14.14 29.16 10.16
N ASP A 138 -13.77 27.92 9.83
CA ASP A 138 -13.61 26.83 10.81
C ASP A 138 -12.46 27.16 11.79
N VAL A 139 -11.36 27.69 11.25
CA VAL A 139 -10.16 28.07 12.00
C VAL A 139 -10.43 29.24 12.93
N ASP A 140 -11.04 30.33 12.45
CA ASP A 140 -11.38 31.49 13.27
C ASP A 140 -12.33 31.10 14.41
N LYS A 141 -13.29 30.21 14.13
CA LYS A 141 -14.20 29.67 15.16
C LYS A 141 -13.46 28.86 16.22
N ALA A 142 -12.43 28.10 15.83
CA ALA A 142 -11.58 27.38 16.78
C ALA A 142 -10.72 28.35 17.59
N HIS A 143 -10.11 29.34 16.93
CA HIS A 143 -9.21 30.31 17.54
C HIS A 143 -9.92 31.19 18.58
N ARG A 144 -11.16 31.65 18.30
CA ARG A 144 -12.01 32.35 19.27
C ARG A 144 -12.28 31.53 20.54
N LYS A 145 -12.22 30.20 20.47
CA LYS A 145 -12.39 29.29 21.61
C LYS A 145 -11.07 28.88 22.26
N ARG A 146 -9.96 29.58 21.94
CA ARG A 146 -8.60 29.17 22.31
C ARG A 146 -8.35 27.70 21.94
N SER A 147 -8.63 27.32 20.70
CA SER A 147 -8.30 26.01 20.16
C SER A 147 -7.72 26.17 18.76
N TRP A 148 -7.01 25.17 18.26
CA TRP A 148 -6.45 25.18 16.91
C TRP A 148 -6.94 23.98 16.12
N LEU A 149 -6.81 24.06 14.80
CA LEU A 149 -7.00 22.96 13.86
C LEU A 149 -5.67 22.63 13.18
N ASP A 150 -5.58 21.42 12.64
CA ASP A 150 -4.38 20.96 11.96
C ASP A 150 -4.48 21.21 10.45
N ILE A 151 -3.42 21.70 9.81
CA ILE A 151 -3.41 22.11 8.40
C ILE A 151 -2.55 21.14 7.57
N GLY A 152 -3.08 20.71 6.42
CA GLY A 152 -2.37 19.87 5.45
C GLY A 152 -2.00 18.46 5.93
N VAL A 153 -2.68 17.96 6.96
CA VAL A 153 -2.48 16.61 7.50
C VAL A 153 -3.82 15.96 7.86
N MET A 154 -3.91 14.63 7.77
CA MET A 154 -5.02 13.91 8.37
C MET A 154 -4.95 14.02 9.89
N SER A 155 -6.00 14.57 10.50
CA SER A 155 -6.06 14.75 11.95
C SER A 155 -7.42 14.38 12.54
N PHE A 156 -7.39 13.54 13.58
CA PHE A 156 -8.56 13.25 14.40
C PHE A 156 -9.12 14.49 15.11
N ARG A 157 -8.30 15.53 15.30
CA ARG A 157 -8.74 16.83 15.81
C ARG A 157 -9.69 17.50 14.82
N ASN A 158 -9.28 17.59 13.56
CA ASN A 158 -10.13 18.10 12.48
C ASN A 158 -11.38 17.24 12.35
N PHE A 159 -11.23 15.91 12.40
CA PHE A 159 -12.37 14.98 12.36
C PHE A 159 -13.43 15.33 13.40
N ARG A 160 -13.05 15.68 14.63
CA ARG A 160 -14.02 16.07 15.69
C ARG A 160 -14.75 17.38 15.36
N ALA A 161 -14.05 18.35 14.76
CA ALA A 161 -14.58 19.65 14.41
C ALA A 161 -15.49 19.65 13.15
N MET A 162 -15.34 18.65 12.28
CA MET A 162 -16.11 18.49 11.04
C MET A 162 -17.63 18.39 11.26
N SER A 163 -18.39 18.86 10.26
CA SER A 163 -19.84 18.65 10.17
C SER A 163 -20.17 17.16 10.01
N ILE A 164 -21.39 16.76 10.36
CA ILE A 164 -21.83 15.35 10.29
C ILE A 164 -21.71 14.80 8.87
N LYS A 165 -22.12 15.58 7.85
CA LYS A 165 -21.99 15.19 6.42
C LYS A 165 -20.54 14.85 6.05
N ARG A 166 -19.59 15.72 6.44
CA ARG A 166 -18.16 15.51 6.20
C ARG A 166 -17.61 14.29 6.96
N LYS A 167 -18.05 14.07 8.20
CA LYS A 167 -17.67 12.89 8.99
C LYS A 167 -18.13 11.60 8.33
N LEU A 168 -19.37 11.56 7.84
CA LEU A 168 -19.92 10.39 7.13
C LEU A 168 -19.14 10.11 5.85
N LEU A 169 -18.92 11.13 4.99
CA LEU A 169 -18.13 10.97 3.76
C LEU A 169 -16.73 10.43 4.06
N TRP A 170 -16.05 11.00 5.06
CA TRP A 170 -14.71 10.57 5.46
C TRP A 170 -14.69 9.13 5.98
N LEU A 171 -15.66 8.74 6.83
CA LEU A 171 -15.75 7.39 7.38
C LEU A 171 -16.06 6.35 6.30
N VAL A 172 -16.98 6.64 5.39
CA VAL A 172 -17.34 5.74 4.29
C VAL A 172 -16.16 5.54 3.34
N LEU A 173 -15.42 6.60 3.01
CA LEU A 173 -14.19 6.50 2.23
C LEU A 173 -13.13 5.64 2.96
N LEU A 174 -12.94 5.83 4.26
CA LEU A 174 -11.98 5.04 5.03
C LEU A 174 -12.37 3.55 5.06
N LEU A 175 -13.61 3.24 5.43
CA LEU A 175 -14.09 1.86 5.61
C LEU A 175 -14.17 1.08 4.29
N SER A 176 -14.42 1.74 3.17
CA SER A 176 -14.40 1.10 1.84
C SER A 176 -13.00 0.98 1.23
N SER A 177 -12.01 1.74 1.72
CA SER A 177 -10.64 1.76 1.16
C SER A 177 -9.67 0.88 1.93
N VAL A 178 -9.73 0.86 3.26
CA VAL A 178 -8.80 0.05 4.09
C VAL A 178 -8.82 -1.45 3.75
N PRO A 179 -9.98 -2.11 3.60
CA PRO A 179 -10.04 -3.55 3.28
C PRO A 179 -9.97 -3.86 1.78
N ILE A 180 -9.80 -2.88 0.89
CA ILE A 180 -9.98 -3.10 -0.55
C ILE A 180 -9.00 -4.13 -1.11
N HIS A 181 -7.71 -4.06 -0.75
CA HIS A 181 -6.71 -5.04 -1.21
C HIS A 181 -7.06 -6.45 -0.76
N MET A 182 -7.44 -6.61 0.52
CA MET A 182 -7.81 -7.91 1.08
C MET A 182 -8.97 -8.55 0.31
N ILE A 183 -10.05 -7.79 0.10
CA ILE A 183 -11.25 -8.28 -0.59
C ILE A 183 -10.97 -8.49 -2.08
N TYR A 184 -10.22 -7.58 -2.71
CA TYR A 184 -10.00 -7.62 -4.15
C TYR A 184 -9.05 -8.75 -4.56
N ASN A 185 -7.96 -9.01 -3.81
CA ASN A 185 -7.11 -10.19 -4.05
C ASN A 185 -7.85 -11.51 -3.78
N SER A 186 -8.98 -11.46 -3.06
CA SER A 186 -9.84 -12.63 -2.80
C SER A 186 -10.81 -12.93 -3.95
N VAL A 187 -10.87 -12.11 -5.01
CA VAL A 187 -11.82 -12.30 -6.12
C VAL A 187 -11.42 -13.46 -7.02
N VAL A 188 -10.11 -13.69 -7.20
CA VAL A 188 -9.56 -14.74 -8.07
C VAL A 188 -8.56 -15.57 -7.29
N PHE A 189 -8.68 -16.88 -7.40
CA PHE A 189 -7.78 -17.85 -6.75
C PHE A 189 -7.64 -19.09 -7.63
N SER A 190 -6.54 -19.82 -7.50
CA SER A 190 -6.27 -21.03 -8.26
C SER A 190 -6.60 -22.29 -7.46
N SER A 191 -6.84 -23.38 -8.18
CA SER A 191 -6.99 -24.73 -7.63
C SER A 191 -6.15 -25.69 -8.45
N ILE A 192 -5.44 -26.59 -7.78
CA ILE A 192 -4.63 -27.63 -8.40
C ILE A 192 -5.42 -28.95 -8.32
N SER A 193 -5.41 -29.72 -9.39
CA SER A 193 -5.91 -31.10 -9.37
C SER A 193 -4.72 -32.05 -9.35
N ALA A 194 -4.57 -32.81 -8.27
CA ALA A 194 -3.59 -33.88 -8.15
C ALA A 194 -4.21 -35.20 -8.61
N LEU A 195 -3.47 -35.98 -9.40
CA LEU A 195 -3.90 -37.24 -9.98
C LEU A 195 -3.08 -38.37 -9.38
N ASP A 196 -3.75 -39.27 -8.68
CA ASP A 196 -3.17 -40.55 -8.30
C ASP A 196 -3.03 -41.42 -9.55
N TYR A 197 -2.00 -42.26 -9.55
CA TYR A 197 -1.71 -43.17 -10.66
C TYR A 197 -1.32 -44.54 -10.13
N GLY A 198 -1.64 -45.57 -10.91
CA GLY A 198 -1.17 -46.92 -10.64
C GLY A 198 0.28 -47.11 -11.06
N THR A 199 1.04 -47.93 -10.32
CA THR A 199 2.38 -48.36 -10.72
C THR A 199 2.46 -49.88 -10.76
N MET A 200 3.07 -50.43 -11.80
CA MET A 200 3.31 -51.86 -11.93
C MET A 200 4.63 -52.17 -12.64
N LEU A 201 5.12 -53.39 -12.47
CA LEU A 201 6.28 -53.91 -13.18
C LEU A 201 5.84 -54.90 -14.26
N ILE A 202 6.49 -54.90 -15.43
CA ILE A 202 6.30 -55.89 -16.50
C ILE A 202 7.66 -56.38 -17.03
N PRO A 203 7.72 -57.59 -17.64
CA PRO A 203 8.92 -58.04 -18.32
C PRO A 203 9.14 -57.28 -19.63
N ASP A 204 10.40 -57.16 -20.05
CA ASP A 204 10.83 -56.54 -21.30
C ASP A 204 10.39 -57.30 -22.56
N ASP A 205 10.08 -58.59 -22.43
CA ASP A 205 9.61 -59.48 -23.49
C ASP A 205 8.10 -59.77 -23.45
N LEU A 206 7.31 -58.96 -22.73
CA LEU A 206 5.85 -59.14 -22.60
C LEU A 206 5.17 -59.22 -23.99
N THR A 207 4.31 -60.23 -24.18
CA THR A 207 3.58 -60.41 -25.45
C THR A 207 2.14 -59.90 -25.41
N PRO A 208 1.53 -59.50 -26.55
CA PRO A 208 0.14 -59.03 -26.59
C PRO A 208 -0.92 -60.07 -26.20
N THR A 209 -0.56 -61.35 -26.17
CA THR A 209 -1.46 -62.45 -25.80
C THR A 209 -1.30 -62.91 -24.35
N GLU A 210 -0.27 -62.41 -23.65
CA GLU A 210 0.03 -62.82 -22.28
C GLU A 210 -0.75 -61.97 -21.27
N SER A 211 -1.71 -62.57 -20.56
CA SER A 211 -2.50 -61.83 -19.57
C SER A 211 -1.61 -61.19 -18.50
N LEU A 212 -1.79 -59.90 -18.23
CA LEU A 212 -1.03 -59.18 -17.20
C LEU A 212 -1.20 -59.81 -15.81
N VAL A 213 -2.38 -60.37 -15.52
CA VAL A 213 -2.70 -60.97 -14.22
C VAL A 213 -3.37 -62.33 -14.35
N GLY A 214 -3.10 -63.22 -13.39
CA GLY A 214 -3.83 -64.48 -13.24
C GLY A 214 -5.28 -64.27 -12.76
N ALA A 215 -6.11 -65.32 -12.86
CA ALA A 215 -7.55 -65.26 -12.61
C ALA A 215 -7.95 -64.68 -11.24
N GLY A 216 -7.15 -64.92 -10.19
CA GLY A 216 -7.40 -64.38 -8.84
C GLY A 216 -6.94 -62.94 -8.62
N GLY A 217 -6.09 -62.37 -9.50
CA GLY A 217 -5.45 -61.07 -9.31
C GLY A 217 -6.22 -59.87 -9.88
N ARG A 218 -7.26 -60.13 -10.69
CA ARG A 218 -8.00 -59.08 -11.42
C ARG A 218 -8.54 -57.97 -10.52
N SER A 219 -9.15 -58.32 -9.38
CA SER A 219 -9.75 -57.32 -8.49
C SER A 219 -8.70 -56.43 -7.82
N ALA A 220 -7.56 -57.00 -7.42
CA ALA A 220 -6.45 -56.26 -6.85
C ALA A 220 -5.81 -55.33 -7.90
N PHE A 221 -5.63 -55.82 -9.13
CA PHE A 221 -5.13 -55.02 -10.25
C PHE A 221 -6.00 -53.80 -10.52
N VAL A 222 -7.31 -54.00 -10.69
CA VAL A 222 -8.24 -52.89 -10.96
C VAL A 222 -8.23 -51.88 -9.82
N LYS A 223 -8.12 -52.34 -8.58
CA LYS A 223 -8.05 -51.46 -7.41
C LYS A 223 -6.77 -50.60 -7.37
N ALA A 224 -5.62 -51.16 -7.77
CA ALA A 224 -4.34 -50.45 -7.73
C ALA A 224 -4.11 -49.57 -8.97
N ILE A 225 -4.56 -50.03 -10.15
CA ILE A 225 -4.28 -49.39 -11.43
C ILE A 225 -5.43 -48.49 -11.90
N GLY A 226 -6.64 -48.71 -11.40
CA GLY A 226 -7.83 -47.95 -11.82
C GLY A 226 -8.36 -48.34 -13.21
N SER A 227 -7.79 -49.36 -13.84
CA SER A 227 -8.16 -49.84 -15.18
C SER A 227 -8.11 -51.36 -15.26
N THR A 228 -8.78 -51.94 -16.27
CA THR A 228 -8.75 -53.39 -16.46
C THR A 228 -7.42 -53.85 -17.05
N PRO A 229 -6.95 -55.07 -16.72
CA PRO A 229 -5.74 -55.66 -17.31
C PRO A 229 -5.76 -55.63 -18.84
N GLU A 230 -6.90 -55.91 -19.46
CA GLU A 230 -7.04 -55.97 -20.92
C GLU A 230 -6.85 -54.60 -21.57
N LEU A 231 -7.35 -53.54 -20.93
CA LEU A 231 -7.22 -52.18 -21.43
C LEU A 231 -5.77 -51.71 -21.35
N ILE A 232 -5.12 -51.90 -20.20
CA ILE A 232 -3.70 -51.54 -20.01
C ILE A 232 -2.82 -52.32 -20.97
N GLN A 233 -3.07 -53.61 -21.17
CA GLN A 233 -2.35 -54.41 -22.16
C GLN A 233 -2.49 -53.83 -23.57
N THR A 234 -3.71 -53.47 -23.97
CA THR A 234 -3.95 -52.84 -25.28
C THR A 234 -3.20 -51.50 -25.40
N GLU A 235 -3.20 -50.69 -24.35
CA GLU A 235 -2.51 -49.39 -24.31
C GLU A 235 -0.98 -49.51 -24.38
N ILE A 236 -0.40 -50.57 -23.81
CA ILE A 236 1.05 -50.86 -23.91
C ILE A 236 1.44 -51.05 -25.38
N PHE A 237 0.68 -51.85 -26.13
CA PHE A 237 1.03 -52.21 -27.51
C PHE A 237 0.52 -51.24 -28.59
N ASN A 238 -0.41 -50.34 -28.27
CA ASN A 238 -0.94 -49.35 -29.22
C ASN A 238 -0.15 -48.03 -29.26
N GLY A 239 0.91 -47.91 -28.45
CA GLY A 239 1.76 -46.70 -28.37
C GLY A 239 1.24 -45.60 -27.45
N THR A 240 0.25 -45.88 -26.58
CA THR A 240 -0.21 -44.92 -25.57
C THR A 240 0.87 -44.64 -24.53
N PHE A 241 1.64 -45.67 -24.18
CA PHE A 241 2.77 -45.56 -23.27
C PHE A 241 4.06 -45.17 -24.01
N GLN A 242 4.82 -44.22 -23.46
CA GLN A 242 6.08 -43.76 -24.04
C GLN A 242 7.27 -44.16 -23.17
N ASN A 243 8.31 -44.71 -23.79
CA ASN A 243 9.52 -45.12 -23.08
C ASN A 243 10.31 -43.89 -22.59
N LEU A 244 10.78 -43.97 -21.35
CA LEU A 244 11.66 -43.00 -20.71
C LEU A 244 12.88 -43.71 -20.13
N SER A 245 14.00 -42.99 -20.09
CA SER A 245 15.14 -43.43 -19.27
C SER A 245 14.77 -43.38 -17.78
N ASN A 246 15.47 -44.16 -16.96
CA ASN A 246 15.27 -44.15 -15.51
C ASN A 246 15.42 -42.75 -14.89
N ALA A 247 16.40 -41.97 -15.38
CA ALA A 247 16.63 -40.58 -14.95
C ALA A 247 15.45 -39.67 -15.28
N GLU A 248 14.91 -39.76 -16.50
CA GLU A 248 13.72 -39.00 -16.88
C GLU A 248 12.48 -39.45 -16.12
N CYS A 249 12.36 -40.75 -15.85
CA CYS A 249 11.26 -41.34 -15.10
C CYS A 249 11.17 -40.76 -13.70
N VAL A 250 12.26 -40.88 -12.93
CA VAL A 250 12.34 -40.34 -11.57
C VAL A 250 12.14 -38.83 -11.61
N LYS A 251 12.80 -38.11 -12.53
CA LYS A 251 12.64 -36.66 -12.64
C LYS A 251 11.20 -36.21 -12.90
N LYS A 252 10.42 -36.96 -13.68
CA LYS A 252 9.03 -36.61 -14.02
C LYS A 252 8.04 -37.00 -12.92
N TYR A 253 8.22 -38.17 -12.31
CA TYR A 253 7.30 -38.72 -11.32
C TYR A 253 7.67 -38.40 -9.85
N ASP A 254 8.88 -37.87 -9.58
CA ASP A 254 9.28 -37.23 -8.31
C ASP A 254 8.62 -35.84 -8.17
N VAL A 255 7.29 -35.84 -8.17
CA VAL A 255 6.47 -34.65 -8.02
C VAL A 255 5.43 -34.90 -6.93
N GLU A 256 5.36 -33.97 -5.98
CA GLU A 256 4.45 -34.08 -4.84
C GLU A 256 2.97 -34.10 -5.26
N TYR A 257 2.60 -33.18 -6.16
CA TYR A 257 1.26 -33.12 -6.74
C TYR A 257 1.36 -33.38 -8.25
N ASN A 258 1.21 -34.64 -8.63
CA ASN A 258 1.14 -35.03 -10.03
C ASN A 258 -0.10 -34.44 -10.70
N THR A 259 0.06 -33.65 -11.75
CA THR A 259 -1.06 -32.96 -12.43
C THR A 259 -1.40 -33.51 -13.81
N HIS A 260 -0.56 -34.39 -14.38
CA HIS A 260 -0.62 -34.73 -15.80
C HIS A 260 -0.02 -36.08 -16.17
N LEU A 261 0.44 -36.87 -15.21
CA LEU A 261 0.92 -38.22 -15.45
C LEU A 261 -0.13 -39.23 -14.99
N GLY A 262 -0.26 -40.31 -15.72
CA GLY A 262 -1.10 -41.46 -15.41
C GLY A 262 -0.25 -42.65 -15.02
N THR A 263 -0.82 -43.85 -15.18
CA THR A 263 -0.19 -45.13 -14.84
C THR A 263 1.28 -45.17 -15.27
N LEU A 264 2.15 -45.61 -14.35
CA LEU A 264 3.57 -45.80 -14.56
C LEU A 264 3.86 -47.30 -14.71
N ILE A 265 4.63 -47.66 -15.73
CA ILE A 265 5.07 -49.03 -15.94
C ILE A 265 6.58 -49.10 -15.84
N LEU A 266 7.09 -49.92 -14.92
CA LEU A 266 8.51 -50.22 -14.80
C LEU A 266 8.81 -51.49 -15.58
N VAL A 267 9.87 -51.47 -16.40
CA VAL A 267 10.25 -52.61 -17.23
C VAL A 267 11.53 -53.22 -16.69
N ALA A 268 11.54 -54.54 -16.56
CA ALA A 268 12.69 -55.30 -16.07
C ALA A 268 12.85 -56.62 -16.85
N GLU A 269 13.99 -57.28 -16.69
CA GLU A 269 14.26 -58.56 -17.37
C GLU A 269 13.28 -59.66 -16.92
N ARG A 270 12.88 -60.52 -17.86
CA ARG A 270 11.92 -61.61 -17.61
C ARG A 270 12.26 -62.52 -16.44
N GLN A 271 13.53 -62.73 -16.14
CA GLN A 271 14.01 -63.62 -15.07
C GLN A 271 13.44 -63.28 -13.68
N TYR A 272 13.05 -62.03 -13.45
CA TYR A 272 12.53 -61.57 -12.15
C TYR A 272 11.04 -61.91 -11.92
N PHE A 273 10.30 -62.31 -12.96
CA PHE A 273 8.83 -62.43 -12.89
C PHE A 273 8.33 -63.87 -12.66
N GLY A 274 9.19 -64.88 -12.78
CA GLY A 274 8.80 -66.29 -12.72
C GLY A 274 7.66 -66.60 -13.71
N ASN A 275 6.53 -67.10 -13.19
CA ASN A 275 5.33 -67.41 -13.98
C ASN A 275 4.34 -66.23 -14.07
N SER A 276 4.67 -65.07 -13.50
CA SER A 276 3.83 -63.87 -13.55
C SER A 276 4.18 -63.02 -14.78
N SER A 277 3.21 -62.27 -15.28
CA SER A 277 3.39 -61.34 -16.40
C SER A 277 3.40 -59.88 -15.96
N SER A 278 3.04 -59.61 -14.70
CA SER A 278 3.21 -58.33 -14.05
C SER A 278 3.27 -58.48 -12.54
N LEU A 279 3.89 -57.52 -11.87
CA LEU A 279 3.97 -57.43 -10.42
C LEU A 279 3.47 -56.06 -9.95
N GLN A 280 2.88 -56.00 -8.77
CA GLN A 280 2.53 -54.77 -8.10
C GLN A 280 3.79 -54.15 -7.47
N TRP A 281 3.93 -52.82 -7.56
CA TRP A 281 4.99 -52.12 -6.85
C TRP A 281 4.63 -51.88 -5.37
N GLY A 282 5.62 -51.96 -4.48
CA GLY A 282 5.43 -51.78 -3.03
C GLY A 282 5.11 -50.34 -2.60
N TYR A 283 5.40 -49.35 -3.44
CA TYR A 283 5.13 -47.93 -3.17
C TYR A 283 3.90 -47.42 -3.94
N SER A 284 3.20 -46.45 -3.35
CA SER A 284 2.07 -45.75 -3.98
C SER A 284 2.50 -44.84 -5.12
N SER A 285 3.68 -44.24 -5.03
CA SER A 285 4.21 -43.31 -6.04
C SER A 285 5.74 -43.25 -6.01
N VAL A 286 6.34 -42.75 -7.10
CA VAL A 286 7.78 -42.46 -7.15
C VAL A 286 8.16 -41.38 -6.14
N TYR A 287 7.31 -40.38 -5.92
CA TYR A 287 7.53 -39.37 -4.90
C TYR A 287 7.65 -39.96 -3.49
N ASP A 288 6.78 -40.91 -3.11
CA ASP A 288 6.86 -41.58 -1.81
C ASP A 288 8.11 -42.45 -1.68
N TYR A 289 8.50 -43.14 -2.75
CA TYR A 289 9.76 -43.89 -2.82
C TYR A 289 10.98 -42.98 -2.64
N VAL A 290 11.05 -41.88 -3.39
CA VAL A 290 12.14 -40.90 -3.32
C VAL A 290 12.23 -40.29 -1.93
N LYS A 291 11.08 -39.98 -1.32
CA LYS A 291 11.01 -39.47 0.04
C LYS A 291 11.50 -40.49 1.08
N ALA A 292 11.21 -41.78 0.90
CA ALA A 292 11.64 -42.84 1.81
C ALA A 292 13.15 -43.16 1.69
N VAL A 293 13.69 -43.17 0.47
CA VAL A 293 15.09 -43.54 0.19
C VAL A 293 16.06 -42.35 0.26
N GLY A 294 15.55 -41.14 0.00
CA GLY A 294 16.30 -39.90 -0.09
C GLY A 294 16.70 -39.56 -1.53
N LYS A 295 16.37 -38.34 -1.97
CA LYS A 295 16.56 -37.87 -3.35
C LYS A 295 17.97 -38.07 -3.91
N SER A 296 19.00 -37.63 -3.19
CA SER A 296 20.38 -37.77 -3.64
C SER A 296 20.83 -39.23 -3.78
N ASN A 297 20.27 -40.14 -2.97
CA ASN A 297 20.54 -41.57 -3.09
C ASN A 297 19.87 -42.14 -4.33
N VAL A 298 18.60 -41.78 -4.60
CA VAL A 298 17.89 -42.25 -5.79
C VAL A 298 18.56 -41.73 -7.06
N GLU A 299 18.90 -40.44 -7.13
CA GLU A 299 19.63 -39.86 -8.27
C GLU A 299 20.94 -40.61 -8.54
N ARG A 300 21.74 -40.87 -7.48
CA ARG A 300 22.97 -41.66 -7.59
C ARG A 300 22.71 -43.09 -8.07
N LEU A 301 21.70 -43.78 -7.53
CA LEU A 301 21.37 -45.15 -7.94
C LEU A 301 20.94 -45.23 -9.40
N VAL A 302 20.17 -44.24 -9.85
CA VAL A 302 19.72 -44.14 -11.23
C VAL A 302 20.89 -43.86 -12.18
N ASP A 303 21.79 -42.94 -11.81
CA ASP A 303 23.00 -42.62 -12.59
C ASP A 303 23.96 -43.81 -12.67
N GLU A 304 24.05 -44.61 -11.61
CA GLU A 304 24.85 -45.86 -11.57
C GLU A 304 24.17 -47.05 -12.27
N GLY A 305 22.94 -46.91 -12.76
CA GLY A 305 22.17 -47.99 -13.38
C GLY A 305 21.73 -49.09 -12.40
N LYS A 306 21.62 -48.75 -11.10
CA LYS A 306 21.27 -49.65 -9.99
C LYS A 306 19.91 -49.33 -9.37
N TRP A 307 18.99 -48.73 -10.14
CA TRP A 307 17.64 -48.49 -9.65
C TRP A 307 16.86 -49.80 -9.61
N THR A 308 16.45 -50.21 -8.42
CA THR A 308 15.73 -51.45 -8.18
C THR A 308 14.33 -51.18 -7.61
N ALA A 309 13.42 -52.14 -7.79
CA ALA A 309 12.09 -52.12 -7.20
C ALA A 309 11.73 -53.46 -6.55
N GLU A 310 10.87 -53.39 -5.54
CA GLU A 310 10.24 -54.56 -4.94
C GLU A 310 8.97 -54.94 -5.73
N GLY A 311 8.84 -56.21 -6.11
CA GLY A 311 7.68 -56.74 -6.82
C GLY A 311 6.82 -57.66 -5.96
N LEU A 312 5.52 -57.38 -5.88
CA LEU A 312 4.53 -58.16 -5.14
C LEU A 312 3.55 -58.85 -6.09
N GLU A 313 3.21 -60.12 -5.83
CA GLU A 313 2.14 -60.80 -6.58
C GLU A 313 0.77 -60.21 -6.25
N TRP A 314 -0.06 -59.98 -7.27
CA TRP A 314 -1.41 -59.40 -7.14
C TRP A 314 -2.37 -60.14 -6.20
N THR A 315 -2.11 -61.42 -5.89
CA THR A 315 -2.98 -62.22 -5.01
C THR A 315 -2.44 -62.36 -3.58
N LYS A 316 -1.16 -62.05 -3.36
CA LYS A 316 -0.49 -62.24 -2.06
C LYS A 316 -0.26 -60.89 -1.41
N ARG A 317 -0.70 -60.74 -0.17
CA ARG A 317 -0.53 -59.50 0.60
C ARG A 317 0.86 -59.36 1.26
N THR A 318 1.75 -60.36 1.18
CA THR A 318 2.94 -60.41 2.06
C THR A 318 4.10 -61.33 1.65
N ILE A 319 4.19 -61.81 0.39
CA ILE A 319 5.32 -62.66 -0.02
C ILE A 319 6.00 -62.00 -1.20
N ALA A 320 7.17 -61.40 -0.95
CA ALA A 320 8.13 -61.04 -1.98
C ALA A 320 8.41 -62.29 -2.82
N VAL A 321 8.41 -62.15 -4.14
CA VAL A 321 9.08 -63.12 -5.01
C VAL A 321 10.54 -63.25 -4.51
N ASP A 322 11.17 -64.42 -4.61
CA ASP A 322 12.52 -64.75 -4.09
C ASP A 322 13.64 -63.72 -4.37
N ASN A 323 13.40 -62.74 -5.25
CA ASN A 323 14.27 -61.59 -5.52
C ASN A 323 13.64 -60.28 -5.00
N SER A 324 14.13 -59.79 -3.85
CA SER A 324 13.69 -58.52 -3.25
C SER A 324 14.12 -57.27 -4.03
N GLU A 325 15.03 -57.39 -5.00
CA GLU A 325 15.58 -56.26 -5.76
C GLU A 325 15.52 -56.52 -7.28
N ILE A 326 14.45 -56.07 -7.92
CA ILE A 326 14.26 -56.17 -9.37
C ILE A 326 14.92 -54.97 -10.03
N THR A 327 15.96 -55.19 -10.85
CA THR A 327 16.65 -54.08 -11.56
C THR A 327 15.76 -53.54 -12.68
N ILE A 328 15.52 -52.24 -12.67
CA ILE A 328 14.66 -51.56 -13.66
C ILE A 328 15.50 -51.16 -14.87
N SER A 329 15.14 -51.68 -16.04
CA SER A 329 15.80 -51.37 -17.31
C SER A 329 15.41 -49.98 -17.82
N TYR A 330 14.12 -49.70 -17.87
CA TYR A 330 13.54 -48.41 -18.25
C TYR A 330 12.10 -48.32 -17.73
N CYS A 331 11.45 -47.17 -17.89
CA CYS A 331 10.03 -47.04 -17.54
C CYS A 331 9.21 -46.50 -18.71
N MET A 332 7.89 -46.67 -18.63
CA MET A 332 6.95 -46.13 -19.59
C MET A 332 5.93 -45.21 -18.91
N GLU A 333 5.77 -44.01 -19.45
CA GLU A 333 4.81 -43.02 -18.96
C GLU A 333 3.51 -43.03 -19.79
N LYS A 334 2.42 -42.65 -19.13
CA LYS A 334 1.16 -42.27 -19.77
C LYS A 334 0.83 -40.83 -19.40
N THR A 335 0.54 -39.97 -20.35
CA THR A 335 0.13 -38.59 -20.08
C THR A 335 -1.38 -38.46 -19.91
N MET A 336 -1.80 -37.66 -18.94
CA MET A 336 -3.19 -37.31 -18.63
C MET A 336 -3.46 -35.83 -18.91
N THR A 337 -4.74 -35.48 -19.04
CA THR A 337 -5.14 -34.08 -19.22
C THR A 337 -5.04 -33.31 -17.89
N GLN A 338 -4.37 -32.16 -17.92
CA GLN A 338 -4.29 -31.26 -16.77
C GLN A 338 -5.66 -30.66 -16.44
N ARG A 339 -5.96 -30.57 -15.13
CA ARG A 339 -7.22 -30.02 -14.59
C ARG A 339 -6.98 -28.89 -13.58
N CYS A 340 -6.02 -28.01 -13.84
CA CYS A 340 -5.79 -26.85 -12.99
C CYS A 340 -6.82 -25.76 -13.29
N ARG A 341 -7.43 -25.21 -12.24
CA ARG A 341 -8.57 -24.30 -12.36
C ARG A 341 -8.20 -22.90 -11.89
N LEU A 342 -8.65 -21.90 -12.64
CA LEU A 342 -8.70 -20.52 -12.17
C LEU A 342 -10.14 -20.22 -11.77
N LEU A 343 -10.34 -19.93 -10.49
CA LEU A 343 -11.65 -19.71 -9.90
C LEU A 343 -11.89 -18.22 -9.70
N PHE A 344 -13.15 -17.80 -9.88
CA PHE A 344 -13.63 -16.44 -9.69
C PHE A 344 -14.78 -16.45 -8.70
N SER A 345 -14.81 -15.51 -7.75
CA SER A 345 -15.92 -15.36 -6.79
C SER A 345 -16.84 -14.18 -7.16
N PRO A 346 -18.05 -14.44 -7.70
CA PRO A 346 -19.01 -13.38 -8.01
C PRO A 346 -19.43 -12.55 -6.79
N SER A 347 -19.60 -13.20 -5.63
CA SER A 347 -19.98 -12.52 -4.38
C SER A 347 -18.93 -11.50 -3.90
N ILE A 348 -17.65 -11.87 -3.94
CA ILE A 348 -16.55 -10.99 -3.56
C ILE A 348 -16.36 -9.89 -4.62
N ALA A 349 -16.47 -10.22 -5.91
CA ALA A 349 -16.42 -9.24 -6.99
C ALA A 349 -17.52 -8.18 -6.85
N LEU A 350 -18.74 -8.58 -6.50
CA LEU A 350 -19.83 -7.66 -6.20
C LEU A 350 -19.49 -6.73 -5.04
N ALA A 351 -18.89 -7.25 -3.96
CA ALA A 351 -18.45 -6.42 -2.83
C ALA A 351 -17.39 -5.37 -3.26
N VAL A 352 -16.41 -5.76 -4.08
CA VAL A 352 -15.40 -4.84 -4.65
C VAL A 352 -16.08 -3.75 -5.50
N ILE A 353 -17.02 -4.12 -6.37
CA ILE A 353 -17.76 -3.18 -7.22
C ILE A 353 -18.54 -2.19 -6.35
N LEU A 354 -19.27 -2.67 -5.34
CA LEU A 354 -20.03 -1.81 -4.41
C LEU A 354 -19.11 -0.84 -3.66
N PHE A 355 -17.93 -1.29 -3.21
CA PHE A 355 -16.95 -0.42 -2.56
C PHE A 355 -16.41 0.64 -3.52
N ASN A 356 -16.17 0.28 -4.77
CA ASN A 356 -15.66 1.21 -5.77
C ASN A 356 -16.73 2.24 -6.18
N LEU A 357 -17.98 1.82 -6.40
CA LEU A 357 -19.11 2.73 -6.65
C LEU A 357 -19.33 3.69 -5.47
N THR A 358 -19.25 3.17 -4.24
CA THR A 358 -19.35 3.98 -3.02
C THR A 358 -18.26 5.05 -2.97
N LYS A 359 -17.01 4.70 -3.34
CA LYS A 359 -15.90 5.67 -3.43
C LYS A 359 -16.19 6.74 -4.49
N VAL A 360 -16.61 6.34 -5.69
CA VAL A 360 -16.95 7.28 -6.78
C VAL A 360 -18.00 8.27 -6.32
N VAL A 361 -19.08 7.80 -5.70
CA VAL A 361 -20.14 8.67 -5.16
C VAL A 361 -19.58 9.60 -4.07
N CYS A 362 -18.81 9.08 -3.11
CA CYS A 362 -18.24 9.90 -2.04
C CYS A 362 -17.24 10.96 -2.55
N MET A 363 -16.41 10.61 -3.53
CA MET A 363 -15.45 11.54 -4.16
C MET A 363 -16.18 12.61 -4.98
N TYR A 364 -17.22 12.22 -5.73
CA TYR A 364 -18.06 13.17 -6.44
C TYR A 364 -18.79 14.15 -5.50
N LEU A 365 -19.38 13.64 -4.41
CA LEU A 365 -20.00 14.47 -3.39
C LEU A 365 -18.98 15.38 -2.70
N THR A 366 -17.74 14.90 -2.51
CA THR A 366 -16.63 15.73 -2.01
C THR A 366 -16.37 16.89 -2.95
N ALA A 367 -16.24 16.63 -4.25
CA ALA A 367 -16.05 17.66 -5.29
C ALA A 367 -17.20 18.67 -5.37
N LYS A 368 -18.44 18.25 -5.07
CA LYS A 368 -19.63 19.11 -5.05
C LYS A 368 -19.84 19.91 -3.76
N THR A 369 -18.93 19.81 -2.79
CA THR A 369 -19.11 20.52 -1.53
C THR A 369 -18.73 21.99 -1.73
N ASP A 370 -19.70 22.90 -1.65
CA ASP A 370 -19.45 24.34 -1.74
C ASP A 370 -18.72 24.82 -0.48
N ARG A 371 -17.42 25.07 -0.63
CA ARG A 371 -16.52 25.48 0.43
C ARG A 371 -15.43 26.40 -0.12
N SER A 372 -15.48 27.65 0.31
CA SER A 372 -14.43 28.63 0.08
C SER A 372 -13.32 28.55 1.15
N GLU A 373 -12.12 29.03 0.79
CA GLU A 373 -10.99 29.25 1.69
C GLU A 373 -10.61 28.04 2.58
N ILE A 374 -10.59 26.83 2.01
CA ILE A 374 -10.11 25.58 2.65
C ILE A 374 -8.57 25.50 2.76
N PHE A 375 -8.03 25.32 3.96
CA PHE A 375 -6.60 25.11 4.15
C PHE A 375 -6.18 23.66 3.92
N LEU A 376 -5.82 23.33 2.68
CA LEU A 376 -5.28 22.03 2.31
C LEU A 376 -3.75 21.99 2.45
N ARG A 377 -3.09 23.15 2.39
CA ARG A 377 -1.64 23.32 2.48
C ARG A 377 -1.29 24.40 3.50
N VAL A 378 -0.04 24.38 3.95
CA VAL A 378 0.48 25.45 4.81
C VAL A 378 0.51 26.80 4.10
N GLY A 379 0.74 26.82 2.78
CA GLY A 379 0.69 28.04 1.99
C GLY A 379 -0.69 28.67 1.96
N ASP A 380 -1.77 27.89 1.89
CA ASP A 380 -3.16 28.42 1.94
C ASP A 380 -3.39 29.18 3.24
N ALA A 381 -2.91 28.61 4.33
CA ALA A 381 -3.00 29.22 5.65
C ALA A 381 -2.18 30.50 5.74
N ILE A 382 -0.90 30.47 5.32
CA ILE A 382 -0.04 31.67 5.32
C ILE A 382 -0.66 32.77 4.45
N SER A 383 -1.12 32.42 3.25
CA SER A 383 -1.74 33.38 2.33
C SER A 383 -2.98 34.03 2.94
N SER A 384 -3.87 33.23 3.55
CA SER A 384 -5.07 33.75 4.20
C SER A 384 -4.75 34.60 5.44
N PHE A 385 -3.76 34.22 6.25
CA PHE A 385 -3.36 34.99 7.43
C PHE A 385 -2.58 36.26 7.08
N LEU A 386 -1.85 36.30 5.97
CA LEU A 386 -1.20 37.53 5.50
C LEU A 386 -2.24 38.54 4.97
N ALA A 387 -3.22 38.07 4.18
CA ALA A 387 -4.30 38.92 3.70
C ALA A 387 -5.20 39.43 4.84
N HIS A 388 -5.50 38.54 5.80
CA HIS A 388 -6.33 38.87 6.96
C HIS A 388 -5.67 38.33 8.24
N PRO A 389 -4.82 39.12 8.92
CA PRO A 389 -4.16 38.72 10.16
C PRO A 389 -5.15 38.38 11.26
N ASP A 390 -4.84 37.35 12.05
CA ASP A 390 -5.73 36.90 13.13
C ASP A 390 -5.44 37.66 14.44
N PRO A 391 -6.41 38.42 14.98
CA PRO A 391 -6.19 39.20 16.19
C PRO A 391 -5.88 38.35 17.42
N THR A 392 -6.30 37.07 17.46
CA THR A 392 -6.12 36.20 18.63
C THR A 392 -4.66 35.73 18.83
N THR A 393 -3.83 35.86 17.81
CA THR A 393 -2.42 35.44 17.80
C THR A 393 -1.44 36.60 17.69
N LYS A 394 -1.93 37.85 17.70
CA LYS A 394 -1.12 39.07 17.62
C LYS A 394 -0.08 39.13 18.73
N GLY A 395 1.14 39.56 18.40
CA GLY A 395 2.24 39.71 19.36
C GLY A 395 2.77 38.38 19.91
N ARG A 396 2.69 37.29 19.12
CA ARG A 396 3.16 35.95 19.52
C ARG A 396 3.98 35.29 18.42
N CYS A 397 4.80 36.06 17.72
CA CYS A 397 5.41 35.66 16.46
C CYS A 397 6.32 34.43 16.53
N LEU A 398 6.88 34.12 17.71
CA LEU A 398 7.74 32.97 17.94
C LEU A 398 7.02 31.73 18.51
N MET A 399 5.68 31.70 18.47
CA MET A 399 4.90 30.64 19.10
C MET A 399 5.00 29.31 18.34
N SER A 400 5.41 28.24 19.04
CA SER A 400 5.45 26.90 18.48
C SER A 400 4.20 26.09 18.83
N ARG A 401 3.95 25.00 18.08
CA ARG A 401 2.90 24.03 18.42
C ARG A 401 3.03 23.49 19.85
N ALA A 402 4.26 23.33 20.33
CA ALA A 402 4.50 22.81 21.67
C ALA A 402 3.97 23.78 22.75
N ASP A 403 4.09 25.08 22.51
CA ASP A 403 3.64 26.14 23.42
C ASP A 403 2.11 26.24 23.44
N MET A 404 1.45 26.00 22.30
CA MET A 404 -0.01 25.90 22.22
C MET A 404 -0.57 24.72 22.99
N ALA A 405 0.17 23.60 23.00
CA ALA A 405 -0.28 22.34 23.60
C ALA A 405 0.10 22.21 25.08
N ARG A 406 1.11 22.93 25.57
CA ARG A 406 1.66 22.80 26.93
C ARG A 406 2.22 24.15 27.41
N GLY A 407 2.18 24.36 28.72
CA GLY A 407 2.81 25.53 29.36
C GLY A 407 1.79 26.62 29.74
N PRO A 408 2.26 27.80 30.16
CA PRO A 408 1.38 28.91 30.57
C PRO A 408 0.51 29.45 29.42
N HIS A 409 0.92 29.24 28.16
CA HIS A 409 0.23 29.70 26.95
C HIS A 409 -0.64 28.63 26.30
N GLN A 410 -1.08 27.65 27.09
CA GLN A 410 -1.87 26.53 26.59
C GLN A 410 -3.24 27.02 26.12
N TRP A 411 -3.57 26.80 24.85
CA TRP A 411 -4.87 27.16 24.30
C TRP A 411 -5.96 26.20 24.80
N GLU A 412 -5.67 24.90 24.90
CA GLU A 412 -6.66 23.91 25.36
C GLU A 412 -6.72 23.70 26.88
N PRO A 413 -7.90 23.58 27.50
CA PRO A 413 -7.99 23.13 28.89
C PRO A 413 -7.49 21.68 29.03
N LEU A 414 -6.74 21.40 30.10
CA LEU A 414 -6.30 20.03 30.45
C LEU A 414 -7.48 19.03 30.42
N PRO A 415 -7.30 17.81 29.86
CA PRO A 415 -8.30 16.75 29.89
C PRO A 415 -8.84 16.52 31.31
N ARG A 416 -10.14 16.25 31.47
CA ARG A 416 -10.81 16.08 32.78
C ARG A 416 -10.04 15.14 33.72
N TRP A 417 -9.52 14.02 33.22
CA TRP A 417 -8.74 13.06 34.01
C TRP A 417 -7.41 13.64 34.52
N LYS A 418 -6.67 14.43 33.71
CA LYS A 418 -5.47 15.15 34.15
C LYS A 418 -5.81 16.28 35.12
N LYS A 419 -6.94 16.97 34.92
CA LYS A 419 -7.47 17.92 35.92
C LYS A 419 -7.74 17.22 37.24
N SER A 420 -8.36 16.05 37.25
CA SER A 420 -8.64 15.27 38.47
C SER A 420 -7.39 14.81 39.20
N ILE A 421 -6.35 14.36 38.49
CA ILE A 421 -5.04 14.01 39.09
C ILE A 421 -4.40 15.25 39.71
N ARG A 422 -4.36 16.37 38.98
CA ARG A 422 -3.81 17.64 39.49
C ARG A 422 -4.60 18.19 40.68
N LYS A 423 -5.92 17.97 40.72
CA LYS A 423 -6.81 18.29 41.84
C LYS A 423 -6.60 17.36 43.05
N ARG A 424 -6.25 16.09 42.81
CA ARG A 424 -5.85 15.13 43.86
C ARG A 424 -4.52 15.53 44.50
N ILE A 425 -3.51 15.85 43.68
CA ILE A 425 -2.21 16.34 44.16
C ILE A 425 -2.38 17.65 44.96
N ARG A 426 -3.29 18.54 44.56
CA ARG A 426 -3.61 19.78 45.29
C ARG A 426 -4.46 19.59 46.56
N ARG A 427 -5.02 18.40 46.79
CA ARG A 427 -5.88 18.10 47.94
C ARG A 427 -5.12 17.39 49.06
N ASP A 428 -3.82 17.17 48.90
CA ASP A 428 -2.99 16.65 49.97
C ASP A 428 -2.77 17.78 51.02
N PRO A 429 -3.30 17.67 52.24
CA PRO A 429 -3.32 18.78 53.20
C PRO A 429 -1.93 19.17 53.72
N GLU A 430 -0.92 18.31 53.54
CA GLU A 430 0.45 18.55 54.01
C GLU A 430 1.23 19.59 53.19
N ILE A 431 0.73 20.04 52.03
CA ILE A 431 1.43 20.97 51.13
C ILE A 431 0.82 22.40 51.17
N GLN A 432 -0.21 22.64 51.97
CA GLN A 432 -1.04 23.85 51.83
C GLN A 432 -0.72 25.03 52.77
N THR A 433 0.24 24.91 53.70
CA THR A 433 0.50 25.98 54.68
C THR A 433 1.63 26.95 54.36
N ASP A 434 2.36 26.83 53.26
CA ASP A 434 3.33 27.86 52.87
C ASP A 434 3.39 28.02 51.35
N ILE A 435 2.49 28.85 50.80
CA ILE A 435 2.74 29.47 49.50
C ILE A 435 3.09 30.93 49.79
N PRO A 436 4.39 31.28 49.92
CA PRO A 436 4.86 32.64 50.14
C PRO A 436 4.26 33.60 49.11
N MET A 437 4.10 34.88 49.48
CA MET A 437 3.64 35.96 48.57
C MET A 437 4.40 35.97 47.22
N GLU A 438 5.65 35.51 47.21
CA GLU A 438 6.49 35.31 46.03
C GLU A 438 5.86 34.35 45.00
N ASN A 439 5.26 33.25 45.43
CA ASN A 439 4.59 32.29 44.54
C ASN A 439 3.26 32.83 43.98
N ARG A 440 2.62 33.77 44.69
CA ARG A 440 1.44 34.51 44.19
C ARG A 440 1.85 35.51 43.11
N ARG A 441 2.96 36.23 43.34
CA ARG A 441 3.62 37.05 42.31
C ARG A 441 4.06 36.23 41.11
N ILE A 442 4.59 35.01 41.27
CA ILE A 442 4.95 34.13 40.14
C ILE A 442 3.72 33.72 39.31
N LEU A 443 2.55 33.54 39.93
CA LEU A 443 1.29 33.23 39.25
C LEU A 443 0.68 34.47 38.56
N GLU A 444 0.72 35.63 39.21
CA GLU A 444 0.30 36.92 38.62
C GLU A 444 1.28 37.38 37.52
N GLN A 445 2.57 37.07 37.66
CA GLN A 445 3.61 37.34 36.67
C GLN A 445 3.52 36.37 35.48
N ALA A 446 3.04 35.14 35.69
CA ALA A 446 2.67 34.22 34.62
C ALA A 446 1.40 34.67 33.86
N GLU A 447 0.49 35.41 34.49
CA GLU A 447 -0.63 36.11 33.82
C GLU A 447 -0.18 37.38 33.10
N SER A 448 0.79 38.13 33.64
CA SER A 448 1.42 39.29 32.96
C SER A 448 2.36 38.92 31.79
N SER A 449 2.70 37.64 31.66
CA SER A 449 3.64 37.10 30.66
C SER A 449 2.97 36.76 29.32
N GLU A 450 1.73 37.18 29.04
CA GLU A 450 1.00 36.84 27.80
C GLU A 450 1.70 37.31 26.50
N THR A 451 2.66 38.23 26.61
CA THR A 451 3.44 38.88 25.53
C THR A 451 4.94 39.02 25.86
N ALA A 452 5.47 38.23 26.80
CA ALA A 452 6.87 38.33 27.20
C ALA A 452 7.81 37.92 26.04
N PRO A 453 8.87 38.70 25.78
CA PRO A 453 9.72 38.50 24.63
C PRO A 453 10.58 37.24 24.76
N ARG A 454 10.92 36.61 23.64
CA ARG A 454 11.49 35.26 23.59
C ARG A 454 12.75 35.14 22.76
N MET A 455 13.59 34.19 23.15
CA MET A 455 14.75 33.78 22.37
C MET A 455 14.41 32.69 21.36
N LEU A 456 15.13 32.68 20.24
CA LEU A 456 15.02 31.61 19.24
C LEU A 456 15.41 30.23 19.79
N PRO A 457 14.66 29.17 19.44
CA PRO A 457 15.00 27.81 19.83
C PRO A 457 16.22 27.28 19.05
N ARG A 458 16.82 26.20 19.55
CA ARG A 458 17.83 25.43 18.79
C ARG A 458 17.19 24.76 17.58
N ARG A 459 17.99 24.49 16.54
CA ARG A 459 17.55 23.70 15.37
C ARG A 459 17.06 22.33 15.83
N LYS A 460 15.84 21.98 15.43
CA LYS A 460 15.18 20.71 15.78
C LYS A 460 15.30 19.71 14.62
N ARG A 461 14.95 18.46 14.87
CA ARG A 461 14.90 17.39 13.85
C ARG A 461 13.47 17.18 13.34
N TRP A 462 13.32 16.63 12.14
CA TRP A 462 12.04 16.30 11.51
C TRP A 462 11.17 15.40 12.38
N PHE A 463 11.78 14.56 13.21
CA PHE A 463 11.12 13.77 14.25
C PHE A 463 10.14 14.59 15.11
N ARG A 464 10.47 15.85 15.40
CA ARG A 464 9.65 16.77 16.22
C ARG A 464 8.43 17.33 15.48
N ALA A 465 8.28 17.10 14.17
CA ALA A 465 7.12 17.51 13.40
C ALA A 465 5.85 16.73 13.78
N ALA A 466 6.01 15.46 14.17
CA ALA A 466 4.94 14.56 14.56
C ALA A 466 4.91 14.32 16.08
N SER A 467 3.77 13.84 16.59
CA SER A 467 3.64 13.49 18.00
C SER A 467 4.37 12.17 18.32
N LEU A 468 4.82 12.02 19.56
CA LEU A 468 5.41 10.76 20.04
C LEU A 468 4.44 9.58 19.92
N CYS A 469 3.13 9.82 20.05
CA CYS A 469 2.12 8.78 19.86
C CYS A 469 2.13 8.25 18.42
N ARG A 470 2.21 9.11 17.40
CA ARG A 470 2.30 8.68 15.99
C ARG A 470 3.56 7.84 15.73
N TRP A 471 4.70 8.28 16.28
CA TRP A 471 5.95 7.52 16.19
C TRP A 471 5.87 6.18 16.90
N ALA A 472 5.35 6.16 18.14
CA ALA A 472 5.18 4.94 18.91
C ALA A 472 4.24 3.96 18.21
N SER A 473 3.13 4.42 17.62
CA SER A 473 2.23 3.58 16.84
C SER A 473 2.93 2.97 15.62
N ILE A 474 3.70 3.74 14.86
CA ILE A 474 4.44 3.22 13.70
C ILE A 474 5.51 2.22 14.13
N VAL A 475 6.33 2.57 15.13
CA VAL A 475 7.36 1.65 15.65
C VAL A 475 6.72 0.37 16.16
N PHE A 476 5.60 0.44 16.88
CA PHE A 476 4.87 -0.72 17.34
C PHE A 476 4.38 -1.60 16.18
N MET A 477 3.71 -1.03 15.17
CA MET A 477 3.18 -1.79 14.04
C MET A 477 4.30 -2.49 13.25
N PHE A 478 5.39 -1.78 12.92
CA PHE A 478 6.56 -2.38 12.27
C PHE A 478 7.23 -3.45 13.14
N THR A 479 7.34 -3.24 14.45
CA THR A 479 7.94 -4.24 15.34
C THR A 479 7.07 -5.50 15.39
N VAL A 480 5.75 -5.36 15.46
CA VAL A 480 4.82 -6.51 15.47
C VAL A 480 4.88 -7.26 14.14
N CYS A 481 4.83 -6.58 13.00
CA CYS A 481 4.94 -7.20 11.68
C CYS A 481 6.28 -7.91 11.48
N PHE A 482 7.38 -7.27 11.87
CA PHE A 482 8.71 -7.87 11.84
C PHE A 482 8.78 -9.10 12.74
N LEU A 483 8.27 -9.03 13.97
CA LEU A 483 8.28 -10.18 14.90
C LEU A 483 7.44 -11.34 14.37
N ILE A 484 6.25 -11.09 13.81
CA ILE A 484 5.43 -12.15 13.22
C ILE A 484 6.16 -12.79 12.03
N SER A 485 6.72 -11.98 11.12
CA SER A 485 7.45 -12.48 9.95
C SER A 485 8.70 -13.26 10.37
N TYR A 486 9.42 -12.77 11.39
CA TYR A 486 10.59 -13.42 11.96
C TYR A 486 10.24 -14.74 12.65
N LEU A 487 9.18 -14.79 13.46
CA LEU A 487 8.76 -16.01 14.15
C LEU A 487 8.33 -17.08 13.15
N ILE A 488 7.51 -16.70 12.15
CA ILE A 488 7.13 -17.61 11.06
C ILE A 488 8.40 -18.10 10.34
N TYR A 489 9.31 -17.20 9.96
CA TYR A 489 10.53 -17.60 9.28
C TYR A 489 11.44 -18.48 10.15
N PHE A 490 11.52 -18.21 11.45
CA PHE A 490 12.33 -18.95 12.42
C PHE A 490 11.78 -20.36 12.63
N ASP A 491 10.47 -20.50 12.89
CA ASP A 491 9.82 -21.80 13.09
C ASP A 491 9.97 -22.68 11.84
N LEU A 492 9.85 -22.09 10.65
CA LEU A 492 9.96 -22.81 9.38
C LEU A 492 11.38 -23.27 9.05
N ILE A 493 12.38 -22.44 9.33
CA ILE A 493 13.75 -22.67 8.86
C ILE A 493 14.64 -23.28 9.95
N ILE A 494 14.49 -22.87 11.20
CA ILE A 494 15.42 -23.23 12.28
C ILE A 494 14.91 -24.40 13.11
N GLU A 495 13.61 -24.45 13.41
CA GLU A 495 13.01 -25.62 14.05
C GLU A 495 12.57 -26.70 13.04
N GLY A 496 12.42 -26.34 11.76
CA GLY A 496 12.15 -27.24 10.65
C GLY A 496 13.39 -27.87 10.00
N ASP A 497 13.24 -28.37 8.76
CA ASP A 497 14.24 -29.14 8.00
C ASP A 497 15.51 -28.37 7.60
N GLY A 498 15.71 -27.11 8.02
CA GLY A 498 16.96 -26.38 7.78
C GLY A 498 17.18 -25.89 6.35
N TRP A 499 16.14 -25.43 5.64
CA TRP A 499 16.23 -25.10 4.20
C TRP A 499 17.23 -23.99 3.87
N SER A 500 18.13 -24.29 2.94
CA SER A 500 18.99 -23.34 2.26
C SER A 500 18.19 -22.31 1.44
N LEU A 501 18.80 -21.15 1.14
CA LEU A 501 18.16 -20.13 0.30
C LEU A 501 17.82 -20.64 -1.11
N SER A 502 18.61 -21.57 -1.66
CA SER A 502 18.32 -22.21 -2.94
C SER A 502 17.07 -23.08 -2.90
N GLU A 503 16.87 -23.83 -1.82
CA GLU A 503 15.66 -24.65 -1.63
C GLU A 503 14.42 -23.77 -1.47
N GLN A 504 14.51 -22.71 -0.67
CA GLN A 504 13.43 -21.72 -0.53
C GLN A 504 13.05 -21.09 -1.88
N TRP A 505 14.05 -20.81 -2.73
CA TRP A 505 13.80 -20.30 -4.07
C TRP A 505 13.15 -21.35 -5.00
N SER A 506 13.54 -22.62 -4.85
CA SER A 506 12.99 -23.73 -5.64
C SER A 506 11.52 -24.02 -5.32
N LEU A 507 11.08 -23.78 -4.08
CA LEU A 507 9.67 -23.82 -3.71
C LEU A 507 8.85 -22.74 -4.44
N GLY A 508 9.47 -21.60 -4.72
CA GLY A 508 8.87 -20.51 -5.48
C GLY A 508 7.92 -19.61 -4.68
N PHE A 509 7.31 -18.66 -5.39
CA PHE A 509 6.30 -17.74 -4.86
C PHE A 509 4.91 -18.36 -5.03
N GLY A 510 4.04 -18.24 -4.02
CA GLY A 510 2.62 -18.62 -4.12
C GLY A 510 2.33 -20.09 -4.50
N SER A 511 3.32 -20.99 -4.37
CA SER A 511 3.23 -22.37 -4.85
C SER A 511 2.90 -23.32 -3.72
N ALA A 512 1.85 -24.13 -3.90
CA ALA A 512 1.38 -25.05 -2.86
C ALA A 512 2.33 -26.24 -2.68
N SER A 513 2.73 -26.50 -1.44
CA SER A 513 3.47 -27.70 -1.02
C SER A 513 2.92 -28.20 0.32
N SER A 514 2.95 -29.50 0.60
CA SER A 514 2.57 -30.05 1.91
C SER A 514 3.48 -29.57 3.02
N GLN A 515 4.74 -29.27 2.71
CA GLN A 515 5.71 -28.73 3.67
C GLN A 515 5.33 -27.31 4.11
N THR A 516 4.59 -26.58 3.27
CA THR A 516 4.24 -25.18 3.51
C THR A 516 2.74 -24.91 3.61
N SER A 517 1.92 -25.96 3.68
CA SER A 517 0.46 -25.86 3.75
C SER A 517 -0.04 -26.05 5.18
N ILE A 518 -0.90 -25.12 5.62
CA ILE A 518 -1.57 -25.13 6.91
C ILE A 518 -3.03 -25.51 6.70
N ARG A 519 -3.46 -26.62 7.30
CA ARG A 519 -4.88 -27.03 7.36
C ARG A 519 -5.54 -26.38 8.57
N PHE A 520 -6.70 -25.78 8.37
CA PHE A 520 -7.54 -25.24 9.44
C PHE A 520 -8.73 -26.17 9.70
N SER A 521 -9.34 -26.09 10.88
CA SER A 521 -10.47 -26.96 11.26
C SER A 521 -11.77 -26.72 10.45
N GLY A 522 -11.80 -25.76 9.52
CA GLY A 522 -12.98 -25.45 8.72
C GLY A 522 -12.65 -25.24 7.24
N ASP A 523 -13.48 -25.83 6.38
CA ASP A 523 -13.29 -25.84 4.91
C ASP A 523 -14.04 -24.70 4.19
N ASN A 524 -14.44 -23.66 4.93
CA ASN A 524 -15.13 -22.52 4.33
C ASN A 524 -14.14 -21.72 3.47
N MET A 525 -14.23 -21.95 2.16
CA MET A 525 -13.41 -21.31 1.15
C MET A 525 -13.37 -19.78 1.28
N ILE A 526 -14.51 -19.10 1.50
CA ILE A 526 -14.50 -17.63 1.63
C ILE A 526 -13.71 -17.20 2.86
N ALA A 527 -13.89 -17.89 3.98
CA ALA A 527 -13.16 -17.58 5.20
C ALA A 527 -11.65 -17.75 5.01
N LEU A 528 -11.23 -18.84 4.36
CA LEU A 528 -9.82 -19.13 4.08
C LEU A 528 -9.19 -18.15 3.08
N VAL A 529 -9.90 -17.80 2.00
CA VAL A 529 -9.42 -16.83 1.01
C VAL A 529 -9.32 -15.42 1.63
N LEU A 530 -10.28 -15.02 2.46
CA LEU A 530 -10.18 -13.74 3.18
C LEU A 530 -9.04 -13.78 4.22
N LEU A 531 -8.89 -14.90 4.94
CA LEU A 531 -7.83 -15.10 5.93
C LEU A 531 -6.45 -14.95 5.30
N SER A 532 -6.19 -15.61 4.16
CA SER A 532 -4.91 -15.52 3.46
C SER A 532 -4.57 -14.09 3.05
N ASN A 533 -5.57 -13.26 2.80
CA ASN A 533 -5.39 -11.87 2.40
C ASN A 533 -5.40 -10.85 3.57
N THR A 534 -5.58 -11.28 4.83
CA THR A 534 -5.56 -10.38 6.00
C THR A 534 -4.25 -9.60 6.20
N PRO A 535 -3.04 -10.09 5.85
CA PRO A 535 -1.82 -9.29 5.97
C PRO A 535 -1.87 -8.00 5.15
N GLN A 536 -2.57 -8.00 4.01
CA GLN A 536 -2.74 -6.82 3.18
C GLN A 536 -3.59 -5.74 3.86
N LEU A 537 -4.59 -6.13 4.67
CA LEU A 537 -5.37 -5.19 5.47
C LEU A 537 -4.48 -4.46 6.49
N VAL A 538 -3.61 -5.21 7.17
CA VAL A 538 -2.64 -4.64 8.13
C VAL A 538 -1.70 -3.68 7.42
N PHE A 539 -1.17 -4.06 6.25
CA PHE A 539 -0.30 -3.20 5.46
C PHE A 539 -1.00 -1.94 4.95
N SER A 540 -2.26 -1.99 4.53
CA SER A 540 -3.06 -0.80 4.18
C SER A 540 -3.16 0.19 5.35
N ILE A 541 -3.34 -0.30 6.58
CA ILE A 541 -3.36 0.53 7.79
C ILE A 541 -1.99 1.18 8.01
N ILE A 542 -0.91 0.40 7.88
CA ILE A 542 0.47 0.90 7.98
C ILE A 542 0.71 1.99 6.94
N TYR A 543 0.33 1.78 5.68
CA TYR A 543 0.43 2.77 4.61
C TYR A 543 -0.24 4.11 4.99
N PHE A 544 -1.47 4.08 5.52
CA PHE A 544 -2.14 5.30 6.00
C PHE A 544 -1.37 6.02 7.10
N THR A 545 -0.80 5.28 8.05
CA THR A 545 0.00 5.87 9.13
C THR A 545 1.30 6.48 8.62
N ILE A 546 1.99 5.81 7.69
CA ILE A 546 3.20 6.31 7.03
C ILE A 546 2.89 7.59 6.26
N ASN A 547 1.82 7.60 5.47
CA ASN A 547 1.39 8.77 4.71
C ASN A 547 1.12 9.94 5.66
N SER A 548 0.38 9.71 6.76
CA SER A 548 0.10 10.72 7.79
C SER A 548 1.37 11.25 8.48
N LEU A 549 2.35 10.39 8.75
CA LEU A 549 3.63 10.78 9.35
C LEU A 549 4.47 11.64 8.39
N LEU A 550 4.57 11.20 7.13
CA LEU A 550 5.26 11.94 6.08
C LEU A 550 4.61 13.30 5.83
N SER A 551 3.28 13.39 5.77
CA SER A 551 2.56 14.67 5.66
C SER A 551 2.97 15.64 6.78
N CYS A 552 3.03 15.19 8.04
CA CYS A 552 3.49 16.05 9.14
C CYS A 552 4.91 16.57 8.95
N MET A 553 5.84 15.68 8.59
CA MET A 553 7.25 16.05 8.38
C MET A 553 7.41 17.03 7.22
N LEU A 554 6.75 16.78 6.10
CA LEU A 554 6.87 17.59 4.89
C LEU A 554 6.19 18.96 5.00
N VAL A 555 5.00 19.03 5.60
CA VAL A 555 4.34 20.33 5.88
C VAL A 555 5.21 21.20 6.78
N THR A 556 5.81 20.61 7.81
CA THR A 556 6.70 21.32 8.73
C THR A 556 8.00 21.75 8.06
N ALA A 557 8.56 20.90 7.19
CA ALA A 557 9.76 21.23 6.43
C ALA A 557 9.51 22.38 5.46
N GLU A 558 8.39 22.36 4.74
CA GLU A 558 8.00 23.43 3.83
C GLU A 558 7.85 24.77 4.55
N TYR A 559 7.17 24.78 5.71
CA TYR A 559 7.06 25.96 6.57
C TYR A 559 8.44 26.50 7.00
N ASN A 560 9.33 25.61 7.45
CA ASN A 560 10.67 25.98 7.92
C ASN A 560 11.58 26.54 6.81
N ASP A 561 11.39 26.10 5.57
CA ASP A 561 12.23 26.52 4.45
C ASP A 561 11.98 28.00 4.05
N TYR A 562 10.86 28.61 4.43
CA TYR A 562 10.63 30.06 4.19
C TYR A 562 11.47 30.97 5.10
N ALA A 563 12.09 30.42 6.14
CA ALA A 563 13.02 31.14 6.98
C ALA A 563 14.45 31.18 6.42
N ILE A 564 14.66 30.73 5.18
CA ILE A 564 15.96 30.69 4.51
C ILE A 564 15.84 31.26 3.12
N ASP A 565 14.84 30.75 2.38
CA ASP A 565 14.63 31.11 0.99
C ASP A 565 13.39 32.00 0.89
N ARG A 566 13.55 33.23 0.36
CA ARG A 566 12.42 34.01 -0.13
C ARG A 566 11.84 33.30 -1.34
N LYS A 567 10.56 32.95 -1.27
CA LYS A 567 9.90 32.23 -2.38
C LYS A 567 8.39 32.44 -2.37
N PRO A 568 7.72 32.32 -3.52
CA PRO A 568 6.27 32.37 -3.58
C PRO A 568 5.61 31.22 -2.81
N LEU A 569 4.43 31.52 -2.24
CA LEU A 569 3.63 30.53 -1.53
C LEU A 569 3.14 29.44 -2.48
N ARG A 570 3.24 28.19 -2.02
CA ARG A 570 2.62 27.05 -2.70
C ARG A 570 1.23 26.83 -2.12
N VAL A 571 0.22 27.10 -2.93
CA VAL A 571 -1.19 27.12 -2.52
C VAL A 571 -2.03 26.19 -3.40
N SER A 572 -3.24 25.92 -2.94
CA SER A 572 -4.27 25.21 -3.69
C SER A 572 -4.90 26.06 -4.78
N TRP A 573 -4.81 27.40 -4.71
CA TRP A 573 -5.36 28.33 -5.69
C TRP A 573 -4.38 29.48 -5.92
N PRO A 574 -3.48 29.38 -6.90
CA PRO A 574 -2.44 30.37 -7.10
C PRO A 574 -3.02 31.67 -7.66
N ARG A 575 -2.66 32.80 -7.02
CA ARG A 575 -2.87 34.15 -7.52
C ARG A 575 -1.55 34.93 -7.49
N GLY A 576 -1.39 35.89 -8.40
CA GLY A 576 -0.16 36.70 -8.48
C GLY A 576 1.08 35.83 -8.73
N GLN A 577 2.10 35.93 -7.87
CA GLN A 577 3.35 35.17 -8.00
C GLN A 577 3.27 33.76 -7.39
N GLN A 578 2.17 33.42 -6.71
CA GLN A 578 2.01 32.12 -6.06
C GLN A 578 2.09 30.96 -7.05
N ARG A 579 2.46 29.77 -6.55
CA ARG A 579 2.59 28.56 -7.38
C ARG A 579 1.57 27.50 -6.99
N SER A 580 1.08 26.77 -8.00
CA SER A 580 0.17 25.64 -7.80
C SER A 580 0.86 24.47 -7.09
N THR A 581 0.05 23.58 -6.54
CA THR A 581 0.49 22.37 -5.85
C THR A 581 0.45 21.13 -6.75
N TYR A 582 1.09 20.05 -6.30
CA TYR A 582 0.85 18.70 -6.82
C TYR A 582 -0.60 18.26 -6.54
N TYR A 583 -1.16 17.48 -7.46
CA TYR A 583 -2.47 16.82 -7.29
C TYR A 583 -2.43 15.71 -6.23
N LEU A 584 -1.25 15.16 -5.90
CA LEU A 584 -1.09 14.20 -4.82
C LEU A 584 -0.82 14.90 -3.47
N ALA A 585 -1.25 14.24 -2.39
CA ALA A 585 -1.07 14.70 -1.01
C ALA A 585 0.40 15.01 -0.67
N LEU A 586 1.33 14.20 -1.15
CA LEU A 586 2.77 14.36 -0.94
C LEU A 586 3.46 14.79 -2.25
N PRO A 587 4.62 15.48 -2.19
CA PRO A 587 5.47 15.71 -3.35
C PRO A 587 5.86 14.40 -4.05
N TYR A 588 5.94 14.41 -5.38
CA TYR A 588 6.19 13.22 -6.21
C TYR A 588 7.45 12.43 -5.84
N ARG A 589 8.50 13.11 -5.37
CA ARG A 589 9.74 12.47 -4.88
C ARG A 589 9.53 11.53 -3.68
N TYR A 590 8.41 11.65 -2.97
CA TYR A 590 8.05 10.77 -1.85
C TYR A 590 6.84 9.89 -2.18
N SER A 591 5.84 10.41 -2.90
CA SER A 591 4.65 9.60 -3.23
C SER A 591 4.94 8.52 -4.26
N ILE A 592 5.76 8.78 -5.29
CA ILE A 592 6.04 7.76 -6.32
C ILE A 592 6.79 6.55 -5.74
N PRO A 593 7.90 6.71 -4.96
CA PRO A 593 8.53 5.56 -4.33
C PRO A 593 7.60 4.84 -3.35
N LEU A 594 6.80 5.59 -2.57
CA LEU A 594 5.84 5.01 -1.64
C LEU A 594 4.75 4.19 -2.37
N PHE A 595 4.27 4.67 -3.51
CA PHE A 595 3.30 3.97 -4.35
C PHE A 595 3.89 2.67 -4.91
N ILE A 596 5.08 2.72 -5.51
CA ILE A 596 5.76 1.55 -6.07
C ILE A 596 6.02 0.50 -4.99
N MET A 597 6.55 0.94 -3.83
CA MET A 597 6.76 0.06 -2.68
C MET A 597 5.45 -0.53 -2.17
N SER A 598 4.37 0.24 -2.16
CA SER A 598 3.05 -0.24 -1.76
C SER A 598 2.52 -1.33 -2.69
N VAL A 599 2.60 -1.13 -4.00
CA VAL A 599 2.19 -2.14 -5.00
C VAL A 599 3.02 -3.42 -4.85
N ALA A 600 4.35 -3.28 -4.73
CA ALA A 600 5.26 -4.41 -4.59
C ALA A 600 5.01 -5.20 -3.29
N LEU A 601 4.85 -4.52 -2.15
CA LEU A 601 4.60 -5.17 -0.86
C LEU A 601 3.22 -5.84 -0.82
N HIS A 602 2.17 -5.21 -1.36
CA HIS A 602 0.86 -5.86 -1.43
C HIS A 602 0.86 -7.12 -2.29
N TRP A 603 1.56 -7.10 -3.43
CA TRP A 603 1.74 -8.29 -4.26
C TRP A 603 2.58 -9.36 -3.56
N LEU A 604 3.73 -9.01 -2.98
CA LEU A 604 4.52 -9.99 -2.22
C LEU A 604 3.72 -10.59 -1.06
N LEU A 605 2.90 -9.78 -0.38
CA LEU A 605 2.01 -10.26 0.67
C LEU A 605 1.01 -11.30 0.15
N SER A 606 0.43 -11.10 -1.05
CA SER A 606 -0.47 -12.10 -1.66
C SER A 606 0.22 -13.40 -2.02
N GLU A 607 1.52 -13.36 -2.34
CA GLU A 607 2.32 -14.56 -2.62
C GLU A 607 2.95 -15.20 -1.36
N SER A 608 3.04 -14.44 -0.26
CA SER A 608 3.66 -14.88 1.00
C SER A 608 2.74 -15.72 1.87
N PHE A 609 1.43 -15.42 1.84
CA PHE A 609 0.39 -16.14 2.55
C PHE A 609 -0.83 -16.20 1.64
N PHE A 610 -1.10 -17.38 1.08
CA PHE A 610 -2.04 -17.55 -0.03
C PHE A 610 -3.01 -18.70 0.24
N TYR A 611 -4.16 -18.68 -0.42
CA TYR A 611 -5.14 -19.74 -0.32
C TYR A 611 -4.69 -20.98 -1.11
N VAL A 612 -4.83 -22.17 -0.52
CA VAL A 612 -4.49 -23.45 -1.15
C VAL A 612 -5.75 -24.29 -1.29
N ASN A 613 -6.01 -24.75 -2.51
CA ASN A 613 -7.06 -25.72 -2.83
C ASN A 613 -6.48 -26.80 -3.76
N ILE A 614 -6.27 -27.99 -3.21
CA ILE A 614 -5.77 -29.15 -3.94
C ILE A 614 -6.84 -30.21 -3.91
N THR A 615 -7.39 -30.54 -5.08
CA THR A 615 -8.36 -31.64 -5.25
C THR A 615 -7.63 -32.87 -5.73
N VAL A 616 -7.61 -33.93 -4.92
CA VAL A 616 -6.98 -35.22 -5.27
C VAL A 616 -8.00 -36.08 -5.99
N TYR A 617 -7.58 -36.68 -7.11
CA TYR A 617 -8.36 -37.66 -7.86
C TYR A 617 -7.70 -39.02 -7.71
N ASP A 618 -8.48 -40.02 -7.32
CA ASP A 618 -8.01 -41.40 -7.25
C ASP A 618 -7.73 -41.98 -8.65
N VAL A 619 -7.22 -43.21 -8.67
CA VAL A 619 -6.93 -43.94 -9.92
C VAL A 619 -8.15 -44.18 -10.82
N PHE A 620 -9.37 -44.05 -10.28
CA PHE A 620 -10.63 -44.15 -11.03
C PHE A 620 -11.11 -42.79 -11.58
N GLY A 621 -10.43 -41.70 -11.21
CA GLY A 621 -10.79 -40.34 -11.55
C GLY A 621 -11.92 -39.77 -10.69
N HIS A 622 -12.21 -40.37 -9.54
CA HIS A 622 -13.12 -39.84 -8.53
C HIS A 622 -12.37 -38.93 -7.55
N GLU A 623 -13.02 -37.86 -7.10
CA GLU A 623 -12.43 -36.94 -6.11
C GLU A 623 -12.31 -37.65 -4.75
N ASP A 624 -11.08 -37.76 -4.24
CA ASP A 624 -10.82 -38.22 -2.88
C ASP A 624 -10.89 -37.03 -1.92
N THR A 625 -12.05 -36.89 -1.28
CA THR A 625 -12.30 -35.84 -0.30
C THR A 625 -11.44 -35.94 0.97
N ASN A 626 -10.91 -37.13 1.31
CA ASN A 626 -10.07 -37.31 2.50
C ASN A 626 -8.63 -36.83 2.27
N SER A 627 -8.13 -37.00 1.05
CA SER A 627 -6.78 -36.60 0.64
C SER A 627 -6.72 -35.16 0.11
N SER A 628 -7.85 -34.62 -0.34
CA SER A 628 -7.97 -33.23 -0.80
C SER A 628 -7.70 -32.22 0.31
N ILE A 629 -7.08 -31.09 -0.04
CA ILE A 629 -6.57 -30.09 0.91
C ILE A 629 -7.20 -28.74 0.62
N LYS A 630 -7.81 -28.15 1.66
CA LYS A 630 -8.21 -26.73 1.70
C LYS A 630 -7.53 -26.07 2.89
N GLY A 631 -6.87 -24.95 2.64
CA GLY A 631 -6.12 -24.28 3.69
C GLY A 631 -5.42 -23.02 3.21
N CYS A 632 -4.34 -22.65 3.89
CA CYS A 632 -3.46 -21.57 3.46
C CYS A 632 -2.03 -22.09 3.34
N GLY A 633 -1.30 -21.60 2.35
CA GLY A 633 0.12 -21.84 2.16
C GLY A 633 0.94 -20.62 2.53
N PHE A 634 2.22 -20.82 2.85
CA PHE A 634 3.19 -19.74 2.98
C PHE A 634 4.37 -19.92 2.02
N SER A 635 4.97 -18.81 1.60
CA SER A 635 6.19 -18.80 0.78
C SER A 635 7.36 -18.26 1.61
N PRO A 636 8.33 -19.10 2.01
CA PRO A 636 9.48 -18.67 2.82
C PRO A 636 10.30 -17.57 2.14
N ILE A 637 10.51 -17.68 0.82
CA ILE A 637 11.28 -16.69 0.05
C ILE A 637 10.55 -15.34 -0.02
N ALA A 638 9.22 -15.34 -0.14
CA ALA A 638 8.43 -14.11 -0.12
C ALA A 638 8.49 -13.44 1.27
N ILE A 639 8.36 -14.21 2.36
CA ILE A 639 8.47 -13.71 3.74
C ILE A 639 9.85 -13.10 3.99
N PHE A 640 10.92 -13.74 3.52
CA PHE A 640 12.28 -13.22 3.61
C PHE A 640 12.43 -11.86 2.91
N ILE A 641 11.95 -11.74 1.66
CA ILE A 641 12.00 -10.49 0.90
C ILE A 641 11.16 -9.40 1.58
N ILE A 642 9.95 -9.73 2.06
CA ILE A 642 9.09 -8.79 2.79
C ILE A 642 9.81 -8.25 4.03
N THR A 643 10.48 -9.12 4.79
CA THR A 643 11.23 -8.72 6.00
C THR A 643 12.33 -7.71 5.67
N ILE A 644 13.04 -7.88 4.54
CA ILE A 644 14.04 -6.92 4.06
C ILE A 644 13.37 -5.59 3.67
N LEU A 645 12.31 -5.63 2.87
CA LEU A 645 11.62 -4.43 2.38
C LEU A 645 10.95 -3.64 3.52
N GLU A 646 10.45 -4.35 4.54
CA GLU A 646 9.94 -3.77 5.78
C GLU A 646 11.06 -3.03 6.52
N GLY A 647 12.21 -3.68 6.71
CA GLY A 647 13.39 -3.07 7.33
C GLY A 647 13.85 -1.80 6.58
N VAL A 648 13.99 -1.88 5.26
CA VAL A 648 14.35 -0.73 4.40
C VAL A 648 13.35 0.41 4.57
N SER A 649 12.05 0.12 4.56
CA SER A 649 10.99 1.11 4.74
C SER A 649 11.05 1.76 6.13
N PHE A 650 11.23 0.96 7.18
CA PHE A 650 11.32 1.42 8.57
C PHE A 650 12.54 2.33 8.80
N PHE A 651 13.73 1.88 8.40
CA PHE A 651 14.96 2.64 8.58
C PHE A 651 14.98 3.91 7.72
N SER A 652 14.37 3.90 6.53
CA SER A 652 14.19 5.10 5.70
C SER A 652 13.34 6.15 6.43
N LEU A 653 12.25 5.75 7.07
CA LEU A 653 11.41 6.66 7.86
C LEU A 653 12.16 7.23 9.08
N LEU A 654 12.93 6.41 9.79
CA LEU A 654 13.78 6.87 10.90
C LEU A 654 14.85 7.85 10.41
N ALA A 655 15.52 7.56 9.29
CA ALA A 655 16.53 8.43 8.68
C ALA A 655 15.94 9.79 8.31
N LEU A 656 14.75 9.81 7.69
CA LEU A 656 14.02 11.05 7.42
C LEU A 656 13.69 11.81 8.71
N GLY A 657 13.26 11.12 9.76
CA GLY A 657 13.00 11.71 11.08
C GLY A 657 14.26 12.32 11.74
N MET A 658 15.43 11.74 11.50
CA MET A 658 16.71 12.23 12.05
C MET A 658 17.21 13.52 11.37
N LYS A 659 16.73 13.83 10.16
CA LYS A 659 17.10 15.03 9.41
C LYS A 659 16.85 16.29 10.24
N LYS A 660 17.85 17.18 10.30
CA LYS A 660 17.71 18.49 10.97
C LYS A 660 16.94 19.46 10.08
N PHE A 661 16.09 20.28 10.69
CA PHE A 661 15.55 21.48 10.07
C PHE A 661 16.69 22.46 9.76
N ARG A 662 16.56 23.19 8.65
CA ARG A 662 17.62 24.07 8.16
C ARG A 662 17.65 25.38 8.95
N SER A 663 16.49 25.86 9.41
CA SER A 663 16.34 27.09 10.20
C SER A 663 16.07 26.84 11.68
N ARG A 664 16.23 27.89 12.51
CA ARG A 664 15.84 27.96 13.93
C ARG A 664 14.42 28.46 14.15
N MET A 665 13.69 28.74 13.07
CA MET A 665 12.27 29.09 13.13
C MET A 665 11.50 28.14 14.07
N PRO A 666 10.67 28.68 14.98
CA PRO A 666 9.80 27.87 15.82
C PRO A 666 8.95 26.90 15.01
N ILE A 667 8.79 25.69 15.52
CA ILE A 667 8.02 24.65 14.83
C ILE A 667 6.52 24.93 15.06
N ALA A 668 5.90 25.62 14.12
CA ALA A 668 4.44 25.68 14.02
C ALA A 668 3.85 24.31 13.62
N ALA A 669 4.63 23.51 12.89
CA ALA A 669 4.22 22.24 12.29
C ALA A 669 2.96 22.41 11.43
N HIS A 670 1.87 21.77 11.82
CA HIS A 670 0.56 21.86 11.17
C HIS A 670 -0.46 22.62 12.05
N CYS A 671 -0.04 23.31 13.11
CA CYS A 671 -0.95 24.00 14.03
C CYS A 671 -1.40 25.36 13.45
N SER A 672 -2.70 25.52 13.17
CA SER A 672 -3.25 26.75 12.59
C SER A 672 -2.91 28.01 13.38
N ALA A 673 -3.03 27.94 14.71
CA ALA A 673 -2.77 29.09 15.58
C ALA A 673 -1.29 29.48 15.64
N ALA A 674 -0.36 28.50 15.55
CA ALA A 674 1.07 28.79 15.53
C ALA A 674 1.52 29.34 14.17
N ILE A 675 0.92 28.86 13.08
CA ILE A 675 1.16 29.41 11.74
C ILE A 675 0.67 30.86 11.70
N SER A 676 -0.57 31.09 12.15
CA SER A 676 -1.21 32.41 12.23
C SER A 676 -0.39 33.43 13.03
N ALA A 677 0.20 33.01 14.15
CA ALA A 677 1.00 33.90 14.99
C ALA A 677 2.22 34.49 14.26
N ALA A 678 2.75 33.78 13.25
CA ALA A 678 3.87 34.25 12.44
C ALA A 678 3.46 35.12 11.23
N CYS A 679 2.16 35.34 11.02
CA CYS A 679 1.60 36.01 9.83
C CYS A 679 0.94 37.34 10.22
N HIS A 680 1.75 38.29 10.69
CA HIS A 680 1.36 39.66 11.02
C HIS A 680 2.30 40.62 10.29
N PRO A 681 2.05 40.87 8.98
CA PRO A 681 2.97 41.63 8.13
C PRO A 681 3.13 43.08 8.63
N PRO A 682 4.28 43.72 8.35
CA PRO A 682 4.50 45.11 8.72
C PRO A 682 3.54 46.04 7.97
N HIS A 683 3.31 47.23 8.52
CA HIS A 683 2.45 48.22 7.87
C HIS A 683 3.03 48.62 6.50
N GLY A 684 2.19 48.69 5.46
CA GLY A 684 2.58 49.01 4.08
C GLY A 684 3.02 47.80 3.25
N ASP A 685 3.13 46.60 3.82
CA ASP A 685 3.34 45.37 3.05
C ASP A 685 2.02 44.82 2.50
N ASP A 686 1.36 45.63 1.66
CA ASP A 686 0.09 45.29 1.05
C ASP A 686 0.25 44.14 0.05
N ASP A 687 -0.76 43.27 -0.06
CA ASP A 687 -0.78 42.09 -0.93
C ASP A 687 0.42 41.12 -0.71
N ALA A 688 0.98 41.07 0.50
CA ALA A 688 2.10 40.20 0.85
C ALA A 688 1.82 38.73 0.52
N GLU A 689 0.56 38.30 0.59
CA GLU A 689 0.13 36.96 0.25
C GLU A 689 0.34 36.60 -1.23
N LEU A 690 0.33 37.58 -2.14
CA LEU A 690 0.46 37.38 -3.58
C LEU A 690 1.92 37.45 -4.06
N LYS A 691 2.84 37.87 -3.19
CA LYS A 691 4.26 38.10 -3.49
C LYS A 691 5.14 36.97 -2.95
N ALA A 692 6.42 36.98 -3.33
CA ALA A 692 7.41 36.10 -2.72
C ALA A 692 7.73 36.55 -1.29
N VAL A 693 7.44 35.68 -0.32
CA VAL A 693 7.63 35.98 1.12
C VAL A 693 8.81 35.22 1.71
N ALA A 694 9.35 35.78 2.78
CA ALA A 694 10.29 35.14 3.67
C ALA A 694 9.84 35.36 5.13
N TRP A 695 10.24 34.47 6.02
CA TRP A 695 10.08 34.68 7.47
C TRP A 695 11.40 35.15 8.07
N GLY A 696 11.36 36.23 8.83
CA GLY A 696 12.52 36.74 9.54
C GLY A 696 12.20 37.99 10.35
N GLU A 697 13.24 38.59 10.91
CA GLU A 697 13.18 39.85 11.64
C GLU A 697 12.98 41.01 10.67
N VAL A 698 12.02 41.88 10.99
CA VAL A 698 11.70 43.10 10.22
C VAL A 698 12.25 44.31 10.99
N ASP A 699 12.83 45.28 10.28
CA ASP A 699 13.29 46.52 10.90
C ASP A 699 12.09 47.38 11.35
N CYS A 700 11.98 47.61 12.67
CA CYS A 700 10.87 48.37 13.28
C CYS A 700 11.01 49.90 13.15
N THR A 701 11.96 50.41 12.36
CA THR A 701 12.29 51.85 12.30
C THR A 701 11.20 52.75 11.71
N ASP A 702 10.18 52.20 11.04
CA ASP A 702 9.09 53.01 10.44
C ASP A 702 7.82 53.11 11.33
N GLN A 703 7.86 52.67 12.60
CA GLN A 703 6.67 52.61 13.48
C GLN A 703 6.32 53.90 14.26
N PHE A 704 6.97 55.03 14.02
CA PHE A 704 6.60 56.31 14.66
C PHE A 704 6.29 57.41 13.64
N VAL A 705 5.17 57.28 12.92
CA VAL A 705 4.43 58.46 12.48
C VAL A 705 3.48 58.80 13.62
N GLN A 706 3.92 59.71 14.51
CA GLN A 706 3.01 60.40 15.42
C GLN A 706 1.95 61.09 14.57
N VAL A 707 0.71 60.64 14.69
CA VAL A 707 -0.44 61.46 14.31
C VAL A 707 -0.52 62.54 15.38
N ASP A 708 0.08 63.70 15.10
CA ASP A 708 -0.06 64.88 15.94
C ASP A 708 -1.52 65.33 15.91
N LEU A 709 -2.19 65.18 17.04
CA LEU A 709 -3.41 65.91 17.37
C LEU A 709 -2.99 67.34 17.69
N ASP A 710 -3.13 68.20 16.70
CA ASP A 710 -2.84 69.62 16.72
C ASP A 710 -3.64 70.31 17.85
N THR A 711 -2.99 70.57 18.99
CA THR A 711 -3.40 71.63 19.92
C THR A 711 -2.31 72.68 19.87
N GLY A 712 -2.61 73.75 19.14
CA GLY A 712 -1.67 74.83 18.87
C GLY A 712 -1.17 75.48 20.15
N VAL A 713 0.15 75.42 20.34
CA VAL A 713 0.92 76.44 21.05
C VAL A 713 2.26 76.58 20.32
N ASP A 714 2.45 77.76 19.74
CA ASP A 714 3.70 78.26 19.17
C ASP A 714 4.84 78.19 20.20
N THR A 715 5.98 77.58 19.84
CA THR A 715 7.26 78.23 20.15
C THR A 715 8.35 77.84 19.15
N ARG A 716 9.00 78.90 18.67
CA ARG A 716 9.98 78.99 17.59
C ARG A 716 11.38 78.59 18.06
N SER A 717 12.15 78.09 17.09
CA SER A 717 13.58 78.33 16.83
C SER A 717 14.70 77.66 17.66
N MET A 718 15.45 76.83 16.92
CA MET A 718 16.90 76.93 16.63
C MET A 718 17.95 76.16 17.46
N VAL A 719 18.54 75.17 16.77
CA VAL A 719 19.99 74.86 16.57
C VAL A 719 20.87 74.67 17.81
N GLU A 720 21.43 73.46 18.00
CA GLU A 720 22.88 73.21 17.83
C GLU A 720 23.24 71.73 18.01
N ALA A 721 24.19 71.30 17.17
CA ALA A 721 24.78 69.98 17.16
C ALA A 721 25.71 69.78 18.36
N GLY A 722 25.61 68.64 19.02
CA GLY A 722 26.56 68.20 20.04
C GLY A 722 26.62 66.67 20.07
N SER A 723 27.74 66.11 19.62
CA SER A 723 28.08 64.70 19.80
C SER A 723 28.20 64.38 21.29
N GLY A 724 27.40 63.45 21.81
CA GLY A 724 27.48 63.02 23.19
C GLY A 724 26.55 61.84 23.45
N SER A 725 27.13 60.76 23.96
CA SER A 725 26.50 59.49 24.29
C SER A 725 25.38 59.57 25.35
N VAL A 726 24.52 58.54 25.29
CA VAL A 726 23.62 57.99 26.34
C VAL A 726 22.21 58.60 26.41
N GLY A 727 21.23 57.71 26.25
CA GLY A 727 20.07 57.67 27.14
C GLY A 727 18.72 57.86 26.47
N GLY A 728 17.93 56.78 26.45
CA GLY A 728 16.47 56.86 26.38
C GLY A 728 15.84 56.58 25.03
N GLN A 729 15.90 55.33 24.55
CA GLN A 729 14.94 54.83 23.57
C GLN A 729 14.22 53.63 24.19
N GLY A 730 12.89 53.69 24.25
CA GLY A 730 12.07 52.60 24.75
C GLY A 730 12.45 51.29 24.04
N GLU A 731 12.75 50.25 24.81
CA GLU A 731 13.17 48.95 24.31
C GLU A 731 12.04 48.30 23.49
N GLY A 732 11.95 48.64 22.21
CA GLY A 732 11.16 47.89 21.24
C GLY A 732 11.82 46.53 20.98
N TYR A 733 11.19 45.44 21.43
CA TYR A 733 11.63 44.10 21.07
C TYR A 733 11.48 43.89 19.57
N ALA A 734 12.45 43.22 18.94
CA ALA A 734 12.38 42.92 17.52
C ALA A 734 11.19 41.99 17.21
N HIS A 735 10.57 42.15 16.04
CA HIS A 735 9.44 41.33 15.62
C HIS A 735 9.81 40.47 14.42
N CYS A 736 9.39 39.20 14.43
CA CYS A 736 9.53 38.32 13.28
C CYS A 736 8.18 38.10 12.59
N THR A 737 8.11 38.13 11.27
CA THR A 737 6.89 37.76 10.54
C THR A 737 7.21 37.24 9.15
N PHE A 738 6.24 36.59 8.54
CA PHE A 738 6.18 36.49 7.09
C PHE A 738 5.89 37.86 6.49
N THR A 739 6.67 38.25 5.48
CA THR A 739 6.52 39.53 4.77
C THR A 739 7.15 39.45 3.38
N SER A 740 6.67 40.30 2.45
CA SER A 740 7.30 40.52 1.14
C SER A 740 8.48 41.50 1.21
N PHE A 741 8.60 42.29 2.28
CA PHE A 741 9.75 43.15 2.53
C PHE A 741 10.98 42.39 2.98
N ASP A 742 12.14 43.02 2.87
CA ASP A 742 13.41 42.43 3.28
C ASP A 742 13.43 42.10 4.77
N VAL A 743 13.88 40.88 5.04
CA VAL A 743 13.99 40.34 6.39
C VAL A 743 15.41 39.90 6.65
N THR A 744 15.84 40.09 7.89
CA THR A 744 17.11 39.54 8.36
C THR A 744 16.86 38.24 9.14
N MET A 745 17.83 37.33 9.10
CA MET A 745 17.74 36.11 9.88
C MET A 745 17.85 36.44 11.37
N PRO A 746 16.85 36.09 12.21
CA PRO A 746 16.83 36.57 13.58
C PRO A 746 18.05 36.07 14.38
N VAL A 747 18.60 36.99 15.17
CA VAL A 747 19.87 36.88 15.89
C VAL A 747 19.72 35.97 17.10
N LYS A 748 20.71 35.09 17.29
CA LYS A 748 20.78 34.23 18.48
C LYS A 748 21.04 35.08 19.72
N GLY A 749 20.24 34.93 20.77
CA GLY A 749 20.45 35.67 22.02
C GLY A 749 19.52 36.87 22.19
N ARG A 750 18.96 37.39 21.09
CA ARG A 750 18.03 38.52 21.11
C ARG A 750 16.63 38.10 21.56
N LEU A 751 15.94 39.02 22.22
CA LEU A 751 14.56 38.92 22.67
C LEU A 751 13.61 39.48 21.61
N TYR A 752 12.58 38.72 21.25
CA TYR A 752 11.59 39.07 20.24
C TYR A 752 10.18 39.11 20.84
N SER A 753 9.37 40.10 20.45
CA SER A 753 7.99 40.29 20.94
C SER A 753 7.06 39.16 20.54
#